data_AF-A0A3D4BE72-F1
#
_entry.id   AF-A0A3D4BE72-F1
#
_cell.length_a   1.000
_cell.length_b   1.000
_cell.length_c   1.000
_cell.angle_alpha   90.00
_cell.angle_beta   90.00
_cell.angle_gamma   90.00
#
_symmetry.space_group_name_H-M   'P 1'
#
loop_
_entity.id
_entity.type
_entity.pdbx_description
1 polymer ?
#
loop_
_entity_poly.entity_id
_entity_poly.type
_entity_poly.pdbx_seq_one_letter_code
_entity_poly.pdbx_strand_id
1 'polypeptide(L)'
;MKTKNNLLSLIFILFSCITFAQTAKITGVVVDVNENPVQGVTVSYLNNSTITTKEGFYVIEIPANKKVVLVYTHPVLKSITAPFQLKQYEILEYNPIMSVEEQLTEVVITGDRRRVEGITSISSDVVRKNPNLTGGIESVIKTLQGVSSNTELSSAYSVRGGNYDENLVYVNEVEVYRPFLVRSGQQEGLSFTNVDLVQNIDFSAGGFQAKFGDKMSSVLDITYRTPKQFGATFEASFLGGSASLDLISKDKRWTAITGIRYRDNSLLVNSQETQTNFRPTFVDVQTNINFNMSDKWQFSFLGNASQNKYNYQPLTRQTNFGTISDPIALLVFYQGQENDKYQTLFGALKTTYVGSENSTYKFIASAYHTVEQEYYDIDAAYSLGEVDTNIGSETFGNVAFSRAIGSQLNHARNDLDALIINAEIKGTHNAKKKFQIDWGLKYTREDIRDRIVEWEVIDSAGFSINPPIIDIPVNDQPYNPYVGPLVPFQDVRATNFVTIDRFSGFAQFNTKTNIGSNQLNINFGVRAHNWLVSGDNINDSKSQTVFSPRAQFALKPSWRNTDMLFRFSTGFYYQPPFYRELRDLNGAVKPNVKAQKSVHFVFSNDYNFTLGADKKKFKLVSEVYYKSMDDVNTYTLENVRIRYRANNEATAYAYGFDARINGEFVKGTESWFSFGYLKTEENQNGRGNIARPTDQRLKFGILFQDYMPNIPNVKLYLNLVYNTGLPGGSPSYADVYQYQSRLRDYRRADVGFSYVFTERNDERADGHWMKRFQDLSLGLEIFNLFDNQNAITNTWVRDAYTKNQYGIPNYMTTRVFNLKLTAKL
;
A
#
# COMPACT_ATOMS: atom_id res chain seq x y z
N MET A 1 43.68 39.18 -66.86
CA MET A 1 43.22 38.42 -65.68
C MET A 1 41.98 39.06 -65.07
N LYS A 2 40.76 38.91 -65.63
CA LYS A 2 39.54 39.53 -65.05
C LYS A 2 38.20 38.80 -65.32
N THR A 3 38.18 37.53 -65.71
CA THR A 3 36.92 36.84 -66.07
C THR A 3 36.72 35.45 -65.45
N LYS A 4 37.64 34.93 -64.60
CA LYS A 4 37.48 33.59 -64.00
C LYS A 4 36.86 33.55 -62.59
N ASN A 5 36.71 34.67 -61.88
CA ASN A 5 36.16 34.67 -60.51
C ASN A 5 34.64 34.83 -60.40
N ASN A 6 33.93 35.21 -61.47
CA ASN A 6 32.47 35.39 -61.40
C ASN A 6 31.68 34.09 -61.64
N LEU A 7 32.25 33.11 -62.35
CA LEU A 7 31.58 31.83 -62.61
C LEU A 7 31.59 30.93 -61.37
N LEU A 8 32.66 30.97 -60.56
CA LEU A 8 32.77 30.19 -59.33
C LEU A 8 31.81 30.70 -58.25
N SER A 9 31.62 32.02 -58.15
CA SER A 9 30.68 32.64 -57.22
C SER A 9 29.22 32.39 -57.61
N LEU A 10 28.91 32.33 -58.91
CA LEU A 10 27.57 31.97 -59.39
C LEU A 10 27.25 30.49 -59.13
N ILE A 11 28.23 29.60 -59.26
CA ILE A 11 28.08 28.16 -58.93
C ILE A 11 27.93 27.95 -57.42
N PHE A 12 28.61 28.74 -56.56
CA PHE A 12 28.46 28.65 -55.10
C PHE A 12 27.11 29.22 -54.60
N ILE A 13 26.53 30.20 -55.31
CA ILE A 13 25.18 30.74 -55.03
C ILE A 13 24.09 29.79 -55.57
N LEU A 14 24.32 29.10 -56.68
CA LEU A 14 23.40 28.07 -57.19
C LEU A 14 23.44 26.77 -56.35
N PHE A 15 24.54 26.44 -55.68
CA PHE A 15 24.62 25.29 -54.77
C PHE A 15 24.04 25.57 -53.37
N SER A 16 24.02 26.83 -52.90
CA SER A 16 23.40 27.20 -51.62
C SER A 16 21.87 27.32 -51.70
N CYS A 17 21.30 27.39 -52.91
CA CYS A 17 19.85 27.36 -53.11
C CYS A 17 19.22 25.95 -53.09
N ILE A 18 20.01 24.86 -53.02
CA ILE A 18 19.47 23.48 -52.96
C ILE A 18 19.42 22.94 -51.52
N THR A 19 19.95 23.68 -50.53
CA THR A 19 19.92 23.27 -49.12
C THR A 19 18.74 23.87 -48.35
N PHE A 20 17.52 23.68 -48.82
CA PHE A 20 16.31 24.01 -48.04
C PHE A 20 15.16 23.02 -48.30
N ALA A 21 15.17 21.92 -47.55
CA ALA A 21 14.01 21.30 -46.89
C ALA A 21 14.44 19.94 -46.31
N GLN A 22 14.89 19.91 -45.06
CA GLN A 22 15.07 18.65 -44.33
C GLN A 22 13.70 18.20 -43.84
N THR A 23 13.17 17.12 -44.40
CA THR A 23 11.86 16.58 -44.05
C THR A 23 11.97 15.31 -43.20
N ALA A 24 10.93 15.07 -42.40
CA ALA A 24 10.66 13.84 -41.67
C ALA A 24 9.28 13.33 -42.11
N LYS A 25 8.98 12.04 -41.92
CA LYS A 25 7.72 11.43 -42.36
C LYS A 25 6.90 10.98 -41.15
N ILE A 26 5.61 11.25 -41.19
CA ILE A 26 4.63 10.61 -40.31
C ILE A 26 3.76 9.72 -41.18
N THR A 27 3.70 8.44 -40.83
CA THR A 27 2.86 7.44 -41.48
C THR A 27 1.88 6.86 -40.48
N GLY A 28 0.76 6.32 -40.92
CA GLY A 28 -0.12 5.59 -40.01
C GLY A 28 -1.47 5.26 -40.62
N VAL A 29 -2.31 4.62 -39.83
CA VAL A 29 -3.68 4.26 -40.16
C VAL A 29 -4.62 4.97 -39.20
N VAL A 30 -5.55 5.75 -39.74
CA VAL A 30 -6.62 6.35 -38.95
C VAL A 30 -7.73 5.33 -38.80
N VAL A 31 -8.12 5.03 -37.56
CA VAL A 31 -9.18 4.07 -37.25
C VAL A 31 -10.31 4.71 -36.45
N ASP A 32 -11.49 4.11 -36.46
CA ASP A 32 -12.59 4.50 -35.59
C ASP A 32 -12.50 3.81 -34.22
N VAL A 33 -13.45 4.10 -33.32
CA VAL A 33 -13.53 3.50 -31.98
C VAL A 33 -13.70 1.98 -31.97
N ASN A 34 -14.03 1.37 -33.11
CA ASN A 34 -14.19 -0.08 -33.29
C ASN A 34 -13.01 -0.68 -34.07
N GLU A 35 -11.90 0.07 -34.20
CA GLU A 35 -10.70 -0.31 -34.96
C GLU A 35 -10.91 -0.49 -36.47
N ASN A 36 -12.03 0.01 -37.02
CA ASN A 36 -12.24 0.01 -38.47
C ASN A 36 -11.44 1.15 -39.11
N PRO A 37 -10.79 0.93 -40.27
CA PRO A 37 -10.10 2.01 -40.97
C PRO A 37 -11.05 3.12 -41.44
N VAL A 38 -10.63 4.38 -41.24
CA VAL A 38 -11.42 5.56 -41.62
C VAL A 38 -10.85 6.17 -42.90
N GLN A 39 -11.62 6.04 -43.99
CA GLN A 39 -11.30 6.66 -45.28
C GLN A 39 -11.66 8.15 -45.29
N GLY A 40 -10.90 8.96 -46.02
CA GLY A 40 -11.27 10.35 -46.32
C GLY A 40 -10.97 11.35 -45.21
N VAL A 41 -10.09 11.01 -44.28
CA VAL A 41 -9.60 11.91 -43.24
C VAL A 41 -8.51 12.80 -43.83
N THR A 42 -8.72 14.11 -43.79
CA THR A 42 -7.73 15.10 -44.17
C THR A 42 -6.75 15.30 -43.01
N VAL A 43 -5.49 14.89 -43.21
CA VAL A 43 -4.39 15.13 -42.28
C VAL A 43 -3.62 16.34 -42.78
N SER A 44 -3.58 17.43 -42.00
CA SER A 44 -2.96 18.68 -42.45
C SER A 44 -2.08 19.35 -41.41
N TYR A 45 -1.12 20.13 -41.87
CA TYR A 45 -0.42 21.14 -41.08
C TYR A 45 -0.07 22.33 -41.98
N LEU A 46 -0.32 23.55 -41.50
CA LEU A 46 -0.14 24.78 -42.28
C LEU A 46 -0.79 24.65 -43.68
N ASN A 47 0.01 24.66 -44.75
CA ASN A 47 -0.45 24.57 -46.14
C ASN A 47 -0.31 23.15 -46.75
N ASN A 48 0.22 22.18 -46.00
CA ASN A 48 0.40 20.81 -46.48
C ASN A 48 -0.71 19.91 -45.94
N SER A 49 -1.25 19.05 -46.79
CA SER A 49 -2.27 18.08 -46.41
C SER A 49 -2.16 16.78 -47.20
N THR A 50 -2.65 15.70 -46.62
CA THR A 50 -2.84 14.39 -47.26
C THR A 50 -4.20 13.83 -46.84
N ILE A 51 -4.71 12.85 -47.56
CA ILE A 51 -6.01 12.22 -47.29
C ILE A 51 -5.81 10.72 -47.10
N THR A 52 -6.48 10.13 -46.12
CA THR A 52 -6.38 8.68 -45.86
C THR A 52 -6.97 7.83 -46.99
N THR A 53 -6.34 6.67 -47.27
CA THR A 53 -6.84 5.67 -48.23
C THR A 53 -8.07 4.92 -47.72
N LYS A 54 -8.62 4.00 -48.51
CA LYS A 54 -9.73 3.12 -48.11
C LYS A 54 -9.39 2.28 -46.88
N GLU A 55 -8.12 1.93 -46.73
CA GLU A 55 -7.54 1.18 -45.62
C GLU A 55 -7.11 2.11 -44.47
N GLY A 56 -7.55 3.38 -44.48
CA GLY A 56 -7.25 4.37 -43.44
C GLY A 56 -5.81 4.91 -43.44
N PHE A 57 -4.97 4.47 -44.39
CA PHE A 57 -3.54 4.77 -44.39
C PHE A 57 -3.24 6.21 -44.86
N TYR A 58 -2.29 6.89 -44.23
CA TYR A 58 -1.78 8.19 -44.65
C TYR A 58 -0.26 8.30 -44.51
N VAL A 59 0.32 9.20 -45.31
CA VAL A 59 1.72 9.63 -45.20
C VAL A 59 1.78 11.14 -45.37
N ILE A 60 2.39 11.82 -44.41
CA ILE A 60 2.62 13.28 -44.48
C ILE A 60 4.08 13.62 -44.15
N GLU A 61 4.70 14.42 -45.01
CA GLU A 61 6.04 14.94 -44.78
C GLU A 61 5.98 16.22 -43.95
N ILE A 62 6.75 16.31 -42.88
CA ILE A 62 6.82 17.48 -41.99
C ILE A 62 8.24 18.03 -41.90
N PRO A 63 8.44 19.34 -41.60
CA PRO A 63 9.77 19.90 -41.36
C PRO A 63 10.49 19.23 -40.18
N ALA A 64 11.72 18.76 -40.41
CA ALA A 64 12.53 18.19 -39.35
C ALA A 64 12.97 19.25 -38.32
N ASN A 65 13.19 18.82 -37.08
CA ASN A 65 13.62 19.60 -35.91
C ASN A 65 12.73 20.79 -35.53
N LYS A 66 11.52 20.89 -36.09
CA LYS A 66 10.51 21.90 -35.73
C LYS A 66 9.29 21.24 -35.11
N LYS A 67 8.65 21.94 -34.18
CA LYS A 67 7.37 21.51 -33.63
C LYS A 67 6.28 21.77 -34.66
N VAL A 68 5.61 20.72 -35.10
CA VAL A 68 4.53 20.73 -36.09
C VAL A 68 3.29 20.15 -35.45
N VAL A 69 2.13 20.72 -35.73
CA VAL A 69 0.85 20.24 -35.22
C VAL A 69 0.07 19.68 -36.40
N LEU A 70 -0.17 18.36 -36.40
CA LEU A 70 -1.04 17.73 -37.38
C LEU A 70 -2.49 17.82 -36.90
N VAL A 71 -3.38 18.20 -37.81
CA VAL A 71 -4.83 18.25 -37.61
C VAL A 71 -5.48 17.21 -38.52
N TYR A 72 -6.22 16.28 -37.93
CA TYR A 72 -6.97 15.24 -38.62
C TYR A 72 -8.43 15.67 -38.67
N THR A 73 -8.97 15.92 -39.85
CA THR A 73 -10.35 16.41 -40.04
C THR A 73 -11.14 15.45 -40.92
N HIS A 74 -12.38 15.17 -40.53
CA HIS A 74 -13.28 14.31 -41.28
C HIS A 74 -14.70 14.94 -41.30
N PRO A 75 -15.51 14.75 -42.36
CA PRO A 75 -16.84 15.35 -42.44
C PRO A 75 -17.82 14.93 -41.33
N VAL A 76 -17.64 13.72 -40.77
CA VAL A 76 -18.55 13.10 -39.79
C VAL A 76 -17.92 12.92 -38.40
N LEU A 77 -16.59 12.83 -38.31
CA LEU A 77 -15.88 12.52 -37.07
C LEU A 77 -15.18 13.78 -36.55
N LYS A 78 -15.07 13.93 -35.23
CA LYS A 78 -14.46 15.11 -34.61
C LYS A 78 -12.96 15.18 -34.89
N SER A 79 -12.45 16.40 -35.06
CA SER A 79 -11.07 16.64 -35.43
C SER A 79 -10.09 16.28 -34.31
N ILE A 80 -8.97 15.63 -34.64
CA ILE A 80 -7.90 15.33 -33.68
C ILE A 80 -6.71 16.24 -33.97
N THR A 81 -6.03 16.70 -32.92
CA THR A 81 -4.83 17.52 -33.04
C THR A 81 -3.67 16.88 -32.29
N ALA A 82 -2.56 16.59 -32.97
CA ALA A 82 -1.41 15.93 -32.38
C ALA A 82 -0.10 16.70 -32.70
N PRO A 83 0.67 17.14 -31.69
CA PRO A 83 1.94 17.82 -31.89
C PRO A 83 3.10 16.83 -32.05
N PHE A 84 3.97 17.06 -33.03
CA PHE A 84 5.17 16.25 -33.32
C PHE A 84 6.41 17.13 -33.44
N GLN A 85 7.57 16.55 -33.10
CA GLN A 85 8.89 17.14 -33.35
C GLN A 85 9.84 16.00 -33.69
N LEU A 86 10.09 15.79 -34.99
CA LEU A 86 10.89 14.68 -35.50
C LEU A 86 12.28 15.15 -35.93
N LYS A 87 13.28 14.27 -35.82
CA LYS A 87 14.64 14.48 -36.34
C LYS A 87 14.66 14.31 -37.86
N GLN A 88 15.76 14.75 -38.47
CA GLN A 88 15.96 14.63 -39.92
C GLN A 88 15.89 13.17 -40.37
N TYR A 89 15.08 12.88 -41.41
CA TYR A 89 14.81 11.54 -41.96
C TYR A 89 14.15 10.53 -41.01
N GLU A 90 13.63 10.98 -39.85
CA GLU A 90 12.87 10.11 -38.95
C GLU A 90 11.50 9.78 -39.56
N ILE A 91 11.11 8.50 -39.50
CA ILE A 91 9.78 8.02 -39.88
C ILE A 91 9.08 7.60 -38.59
N LEU A 92 7.99 8.28 -38.24
CA LEU A 92 7.17 7.97 -37.07
C LEU A 92 5.85 7.36 -37.52
N GLU A 93 5.49 6.21 -36.95
CA GLU A 93 4.15 5.64 -37.09
C GLU A 93 3.22 6.22 -36.02
N TYR A 94 2.07 6.76 -36.43
CA TYR A 94 1.04 7.29 -35.53
C TYR A 94 -0.36 6.93 -36.03
N ASN A 95 -1.12 6.18 -35.22
CA ASN A 95 -2.43 5.65 -35.60
C ASN A 95 -3.53 6.32 -34.73
N PRO A 96 -4.09 7.47 -35.15
CA PRO A 96 -5.10 8.17 -34.38
C PRO A 96 -6.47 7.48 -34.46
N ILE A 97 -7.18 7.47 -33.34
CA ILE A 97 -8.54 6.91 -33.22
C ILE A 97 -9.56 8.06 -33.28
N MET A 98 -10.30 8.18 -34.37
CA MET A 98 -11.34 9.21 -34.55
C MET A 98 -12.70 8.74 -34.03
N SER A 99 -13.42 9.64 -33.35
CA SER A 99 -14.75 9.39 -32.78
C SER A 99 -15.70 10.55 -33.10
N VAL A 100 -17.00 10.29 -33.01
CA VAL A 100 -18.07 11.31 -33.07
C VAL A 100 -18.14 12.11 -31.75
N GLU A 101 -17.66 11.54 -30.66
CA GLU A 101 -17.68 12.13 -29.31
C GLU A 101 -16.32 12.75 -28.96
N GLU A 102 -16.31 13.78 -28.12
CA GLU A 102 -15.07 14.17 -27.43
C GLU A 102 -14.59 12.96 -26.63
N GLN A 103 -13.44 12.40 -27.00
CA GLN A 103 -12.66 11.67 -26.03
C GLN A 103 -12.33 12.69 -24.94
N LEU A 104 -13.03 12.59 -23.80
CA LEU A 104 -12.55 13.11 -22.53
C LEU A 104 -11.09 12.73 -22.51
N THR A 105 -10.23 13.74 -22.66
CA THR A 105 -8.80 13.55 -22.59
C THR A 105 -8.60 13.08 -21.16
N GLU A 106 -8.56 11.77 -20.97
CA GLU A 106 -7.94 11.16 -19.82
C GLU A 106 -6.65 11.95 -19.70
N VAL A 107 -6.55 12.78 -18.66
CA VAL A 107 -5.33 13.52 -18.40
C VAL A 107 -4.34 12.40 -18.13
N VAL A 108 -3.67 11.95 -19.19
CA VAL A 108 -2.51 11.10 -19.14
C VAL A 108 -1.52 11.99 -18.43
N ILE A 109 -1.55 11.92 -17.09
CA ILE A 109 -0.57 12.54 -16.23
C ILE A 109 0.74 11.93 -16.72
N THR A 110 1.43 12.70 -17.54
CA THR A 110 2.67 12.30 -18.20
C THR A 110 3.61 11.77 -17.12
N GLY A 111 4.17 10.57 -17.30
CA GLY A 111 4.97 9.89 -16.27
C GLY A 111 6.09 10.76 -15.67
N ASP A 112 6.56 11.78 -16.40
CA ASP A 112 7.49 12.80 -15.91
C ASP A 112 6.96 13.61 -14.71
N ARG A 113 5.65 13.91 -14.62
CA ARG A 113 5.07 14.63 -13.48
C ARG A 113 5.11 13.79 -12.20
N ARG A 114 4.66 12.54 -12.25
CA ARG A 114 4.70 11.62 -11.08
C ARG A 114 6.14 11.40 -10.59
N ARG A 115 7.10 11.31 -11.53
CA ARG A 115 8.54 11.22 -11.23
C ARG A 115 9.05 12.43 -10.45
N VAL A 116 8.64 13.64 -10.86
CA VAL A 116 8.97 14.91 -10.19
C VAL A 116 8.37 15.01 -8.79
N GLU A 117 7.15 14.48 -8.58
CA GLU A 117 6.47 14.48 -7.28
C GLU A 117 7.01 13.39 -6.32
N GLY A 118 7.83 12.46 -6.81
CA GLY A 118 8.31 11.33 -6.02
C GLY A 118 7.28 10.24 -5.78
N ILE A 119 6.43 10.05 -6.78
CA ILE A 119 5.40 9.02 -6.78
C ILE A 119 5.91 7.83 -7.60
N THR A 120 5.86 6.66 -6.98
CA THR A 120 6.01 5.37 -7.63
C THR A 120 4.65 4.87 -8.07
N SER A 121 4.40 4.86 -9.38
CA SER A 121 3.21 4.21 -9.93
C SER A 121 3.44 2.72 -10.10
N ILE A 122 2.45 1.91 -9.73
CA ILE A 122 2.40 0.47 -9.96
C ILE A 122 1.24 0.20 -10.92
N SER A 123 1.48 -0.63 -11.93
CA SER A 123 0.42 -1.02 -12.87
C SER A 123 -0.59 -1.93 -12.19
N SER A 124 -1.87 -1.75 -12.53
CA SER A 124 -2.95 -2.58 -11.98
C SER A 124 -2.86 -4.04 -12.43
N ASP A 125 -2.24 -4.32 -13.58
CA ASP A 125 -2.01 -5.69 -14.06
C ASP A 125 -1.01 -6.47 -13.21
N VAL A 126 0.06 -5.81 -12.73
CA VAL A 126 1.02 -6.44 -11.80
C VAL A 126 0.27 -6.92 -10.55
N VAL A 127 -0.64 -6.10 -10.02
CA VAL A 127 -1.35 -6.41 -8.78
C VAL A 127 -2.42 -7.49 -8.96
N ARG A 128 -3.23 -7.41 -10.02
CA ARG A 128 -4.29 -8.41 -10.28
C ARG A 128 -3.74 -9.82 -10.46
N LYS A 129 -2.57 -9.94 -11.11
CA LYS A 129 -1.95 -11.23 -11.41
C LYS A 129 -1.05 -11.73 -10.28
N ASN A 130 -0.83 -10.92 -9.25
CA ASN A 130 0.03 -11.26 -8.13
C ASN A 130 -0.68 -12.22 -7.15
N PRO A 131 -0.04 -13.33 -6.74
CA PRO A 131 -0.54 -14.15 -5.64
C PRO A 131 -0.68 -13.30 -4.37
N ASN A 132 -1.86 -13.29 -3.77
CA ASN A 132 -2.15 -12.43 -2.60
C ASN A 132 -3.01 -13.14 -1.54
N LEU A 133 -2.64 -12.92 -0.28
CA LEU A 133 -3.34 -13.48 0.88
C LEU A 133 -4.38 -12.55 1.51
N THR A 134 -4.30 -11.24 1.26
CA THR A 134 -5.18 -10.22 1.83
C THR A 134 -6.30 -9.78 0.89
N GLY A 135 -6.33 -10.26 -0.35
CA GLY A 135 -7.30 -9.80 -1.37
C GLY A 135 -7.08 -8.34 -1.83
N GLY A 136 -5.96 -7.71 -1.44
CA GLY A 136 -5.64 -6.31 -1.71
C GLY A 136 -4.30 -6.14 -2.43
N ILE A 137 -3.81 -4.90 -2.43
CA ILE A 137 -2.59 -4.53 -3.16
C ILE A 137 -1.30 -4.71 -2.34
N GLU A 138 -1.41 -5.10 -1.07
CA GLU A 138 -0.32 -5.02 -0.11
C GLU A 138 0.79 -6.03 -0.37
N SER A 139 0.49 -7.19 -0.97
CA SER A 139 1.53 -8.17 -1.37
C SER A 139 2.58 -7.52 -2.26
N VAL A 140 2.15 -6.67 -3.19
CA VAL A 140 3.02 -5.94 -4.12
C VAL A 140 3.73 -4.78 -3.42
N ILE A 141 3.01 -3.99 -2.61
CA ILE A 141 3.60 -2.88 -1.83
C ILE A 141 4.68 -3.38 -0.88
N LYS A 142 4.48 -4.55 -0.25
CA LYS A 142 5.45 -5.22 0.62
C LYS A 142 6.72 -5.66 -0.10
N THR A 143 6.79 -5.64 -1.44
CA THR A 143 8.04 -5.87 -2.19
C THR A 143 8.82 -4.59 -2.51
N LEU A 144 8.27 -3.40 -2.24
CA LEU A 144 8.95 -2.13 -2.49
C LEU A 144 10.08 -1.85 -1.50
N GLN A 145 11.06 -1.05 -1.91
CA GLN A 145 12.11 -0.54 -1.03
C GLN A 145 11.52 0.36 0.07
N GLY A 146 12.15 0.38 1.25
CA GLY A 146 11.73 1.20 2.39
C GLY A 146 10.41 0.78 3.07
N VAL A 147 9.65 -0.14 2.48
CA VAL A 147 8.44 -0.74 3.08
C VAL A 147 8.87 -1.97 3.88
N SER A 148 8.30 -2.24 5.03
CA SER A 148 8.47 -3.50 5.76
C SER A 148 7.11 -4.03 6.19
N SER A 149 6.99 -5.34 6.26
CA SER A 149 5.86 -6.00 6.90
C SER A 149 6.33 -7.39 7.26
N ASN A 150 5.94 -7.85 8.44
CA ASN A 150 6.31 -9.17 8.90
C ASN A 150 5.12 -10.12 8.90
N THR A 151 3.94 -9.63 8.48
CA THR A 151 2.73 -10.43 8.40
C THR A 151 2.20 -10.49 6.98
N GLU A 152 2.00 -11.69 6.45
CA GLU A 152 1.34 -11.90 5.16
C GLU A 152 -0.19 -11.74 5.21
N LEU A 153 -0.81 -11.93 6.39
CA LEU A 153 -2.27 -12.01 6.53
C LEU A 153 -2.93 -10.65 6.79
N SER A 154 -2.15 -9.59 6.97
CA SER A 154 -2.63 -8.25 7.29
C SER A 154 -2.33 -7.24 6.18
N SER A 155 -3.17 -6.22 6.07
CA SER A 155 -2.93 -5.07 5.18
C SER A 155 -1.91 -4.07 5.76
N ALA A 156 -1.45 -4.29 6.99
CA ALA A 156 -0.50 -3.44 7.67
C ALA A 156 0.92 -3.56 7.10
N TYR A 157 1.55 -2.40 6.96
CA TYR A 157 2.94 -2.26 6.55
C TYR A 157 3.55 -1.04 7.24
N SER A 158 4.85 -1.09 7.50
CA SER A 158 5.67 0.01 8.02
C SER A 158 6.48 0.61 6.88
N VAL A 159 6.80 1.91 6.95
CA VAL A 159 7.65 2.58 5.95
C VAL A 159 8.70 3.42 6.64
N ARG A 160 9.97 3.18 6.33
CA ARG A 160 11.12 3.96 6.83
C ARG A 160 11.11 4.16 8.36
N GLY A 161 10.88 3.09 9.10
CA GLY A 161 10.91 3.06 10.57
C GLY A 161 9.68 3.63 11.27
N GLY A 162 8.61 3.89 10.52
CA GLY A 162 7.32 4.25 11.08
C GLY A 162 6.39 3.07 11.29
N ASN A 163 5.39 3.24 12.15
CA ASN A 163 4.43 2.17 12.48
C ASN A 163 3.27 2.08 11.47
N TYR A 164 2.33 1.16 11.72
CA TYR A 164 1.23 0.87 10.80
C TYR A 164 0.20 2.01 10.68
N ASP A 165 0.03 2.83 11.71
CA ASP A 165 -0.86 4.00 11.73
C ASP A 165 -0.27 5.22 11.03
N GLU A 166 1.02 5.20 10.69
CA GLU A 166 1.73 6.33 10.09
C GLU A 166 1.63 6.37 8.56
N ASN A 167 0.80 5.52 7.96
CA ASN A 167 0.64 5.40 6.51
C ASN A 167 -0.77 5.82 6.06
N LEU A 168 -0.84 6.83 5.19
CA LEU A 168 -2.08 7.29 4.57
C LEU A 168 -2.47 6.38 3.41
N VAL A 169 -3.75 6.00 3.36
CA VAL A 169 -4.34 5.29 2.23
C VAL A 169 -5.53 6.08 1.71
N TYR A 170 -5.50 6.40 0.43
CA TYR A 170 -6.59 7.07 -0.28
C TYR A 170 -7.16 6.15 -1.35
N VAL A 171 -8.49 6.14 -1.48
CA VAL A 171 -9.20 5.58 -2.63
C VAL A 171 -10.08 6.68 -3.20
N ASN A 172 -9.86 7.03 -4.47
CA ASN A 172 -10.56 8.11 -5.17
C ASN A 172 -10.50 9.46 -4.41
N GLU A 173 -9.35 9.78 -3.81
CA GLU A 173 -9.08 10.98 -3.00
C GLU A 173 -9.74 10.99 -1.61
N VAL A 174 -10.36 9.88 -1.19
CA VAL A 174 -10.99 9.73 0.13
C VAL A 174 -10.12 8.85 1.01
N GLU A 175 -9.88 9.29 2.25
CA GLU A 175 -9.07 8.56 3.22
C GLU A 175 -9.79 7.30 3.67
N VAL A 176 -9.07 6.19 3.70
CA VAL A 176 -9.56 4.87 4.10
C VAL A 176 -9.02 4.53 5.48
N TYR A 177 -9.92 4.08 6.36
CA TYR A 177 -9.59 3.65 7.71
C TYR A 177 -9.48 2.13 7.78
N ARG A 178 -8.65 1.66 8.72
CA ARG A 178 -8.51 0.24 9.04
C ARG A 178 -9.26 -0.07 10.34
N PRO A 179 -9.57 -1.36 10.61
CA PRO A 179 -10.10 -1.76 11.91
C PRO A 179 -9.18 -1.35 13.07
N PHE A 180 -9.76 -1.08 14.24
CA PHE A 180 -9.06 -0.48 15.37
C PHE A 180 -8.58 -1.51 16.40
N LEU A 181 -9.38 -2.55 16.65
CA LEU A 181 -9.15 -3.53 17.71
C LEU A 181 -8.30 -4.73 17.27
N VAL A 182 -8.06 -4.89 15.97
CA VAL A 182 -7.30 -6.03 15.41
C VAL A 182 -5.94 -6.20 16.12
N ARG A 183 -5.70 -7.42 16.60
CA ARG A 183 -4.47 -7.83 17.30
C ARG A 183 -3.57 -8.72 16.47
N SER A 184 -4.16 -9.62 15.69
CA SER A 184 -3.46 -10.55 14.79
C SER A 184 -3.80 -10.24 13.35
N GLY A 185 -2.84 -10.40 12.43
CA GLY A 185 -3.14 -10.25 11.01
C GLY A 185 -4.23 -11.20 10.51
N GLN A 186 -4.44 -12.34 11.18
CA GLN A 186 -5.52 -13.28 10.86
C GLN A 186 -6.92 -12.69 11.09
N GLN A 187 -7.05 -11.73 12.02
CA GLN A 187 -8.32 -11.06 12.34
C GLN A 187 -8.64 -9.94 11.34
N GLU A 188 -7.71 -9.44 10.54
CA GLU A 188 -7.97 -8.27 9.68
C GLU A 188 -8.74 -8.62 8.40
N GLY A 189 -8.37 -9.72 7.75
CA GLY A 189 -9.08 -10.25 6.59
C GLY A 189 -8.79 -9.56 5.26
N LEU A 190 -9.87 -9.14 4.58
CA LEU A 190 -9.81 -8.47 3.29
C LEU A 190 -9.37 -7.02 3.46
N SER A 191 -8.37 -6.60 2.67
CA SER A 191 -8.05 -5.18 2.52
C SER A 191 -9.26 -4.42 1.95
N PHE A 192 -9.48 -3.17 2.38
CA PHE A 192 -10.45 -2.28 1.74
C PHE A 192 -10.22 -2.16 0.23
N THR A 193 -8.95 -2.24 -0.21
CA THR A 193 -8.62 -2.09 -1.63
C THR A 193 -9.06 -3.34 -2.41
N ASN A 194 -9.83 -3.14 -3.48
CA ASN A 194 -10.26 -4.23 -4.36
C ASN A 194 -9.48 -4.20 -5.68
N VAL A 195 -8.59 -5.18 -5.87
CA VAL A 195 -7.68 -5.29 -7.02
C VAL A 195 -8.39 -5.29 -8.38
N ASP A 196 -9.62 -5.79 -8.45
CA ASP A 196 -10.41 -5.85 -9.68
C ASP A 196 -10.95 -4.47 -10.09
N LEU A 197 -11.11 -3.58 -9.10
CA LEU A 197 -11.63 -2.22 -9.29
C LEU A 197 -10.50 -1.21 -9.57
N VAL A 198 -9.25 -1.55 -9.27
CA VAL A 198 -8.11 -0.63 -9.35
C VAL A 198 -7.69 -0.32 -10.79
N GLN A 199 -7.49 0.97 -11.07
CA GLN A 199 -6.86 1.45 -12.29
C GLN A 199 -5.41 1.88 -12.06
N ASN A 200 -5.18 2.74 -11.06
CA ASN A 200 -3.87 3.31 -10.73
C ASN A 200 -3.55 3.10 -9.25
N ILE A 201 -2.28 2.86 -8.97
CA ILE A 201 -1.72 2.76 -7.62
C ILE A 201 -0.48 3.65 -7.59
N ASP A 202 -0.53 4.70 -6.79
CA ASP A 202 0.51 5.70 -6.67
C ASP A 202 1.03 5.70 -5.21
N PHE A 203 2.31 5.33 -5.02
CA PHE A 203 2.93 5.20 -3.70
C PHE A 203 4.04 6.24 -3.50
N SER A 204 4.10 6.86 -2.33
CA SER A 204 5.16 7.80 -1.94
C SER A 204 5.66 7.52 -0.51
N ALA A 205 6.96 7.25 -0.39
CA ALA A 205 7.61 6.92 0.89
C ALA A 205 8.23 8.18 1.54
N GLY A 206 7.46 8.89 2.36
CA GLY A 206 7.92 10.11 3.04
C GLY A 206 8.29 11.25 2.08
N GLY A 207 8.48 12.46 2.61
CA GLY A 207 8.88 13.59 1.76
C GLY A 207 7.78 14.05 0.79
N PHE A 208 6.53 13.66 1.05
CA PHE A 208 5.38 13.89 0.18
C PHE A 208 4.77 15.29 0.37
N GLN A 209 4.13 15.79 -0.68
CA GLN A 209 3.63 17.17 -0.78
C GLN A 209 2.53 17.50 0.26
N ALA A 210 2.29 18.79 0.50
CA ALA A 210 1.32 19.27 1.49
C ALA A 210 -0.16 18.98 1.12
N LYS A 211 -0.47 18.66 -0.14
CA LYS A 211 -1.81 18.24 -0.58
C LYS A 211 -2.31 16.95 0.08
N PHE A 212 -1.40 16.10 0.53
CA PHE A 212 -1.74 14.89 1.27
C PHE A 212 -1.90 15.19 2.77
N GLY A 213 -2.53 14.28 3.50
CA GLY A 213 -2.78 14.40 4.93
C GLY A 213 -1.54 14.49 5.83
N ASP A 214 -1.80 14.50 7.13
CA ASP A 214 -0.80 14.56 8.19
C ASP A 214 -0.48 13.14 8.70
N LYS A 215 0.62 12.57 8.20
CA LYS A 215 1.27 11.36 8.71
C LYS A 215 2.79 11.45 8.48
N MET A 216 3.56 10.58 9.13
CA MET A 216 5.03 10.65 9.11
C MET A 216 5.71 9.59 8.21
N SER A 217 4.97 8.63 7.62
CA SER A 217 5.60 7.49 6.95
C SER A 217 5.36 7.41 5.45
N SER A 218 4.14 7.19 4.97
CA SER A 218 3.87 7.10 3.53
C SER A 218 2.48 7.56 3.12
N VAL A 219 2.30 7.69 1.80
CA VAL A 219 1.01 7.89 1.13
C VAL A 219 0.85 6.81 0.07
N LEU A 220 -0.31 6.17 0.07
CA LEU A 220 -0.78 5.22 -0.94
C LEU A 220 -2.07 5.77 -1.53
N ASP A 221 -2.03 6.24 -2.77
CA ASP A 221 -3.15 6.85 -3.49
C ASP A 221 -3.63 5.90 -4.59
N ILE A 222 -4.90 5.50 -4.50
CA ILE A 222 -5.49 4.49 -5.37
C ILE A 222 -6.66 5.12 -6.12
N THR A 223 -6.68 4.91 -7.43
CA THR A 223 -7.79 5.33 -8.27
C THR A 223 -8.51 4.10 -8.81
N TYR A 224 -9.82 4.03 -8.59
CA TYR A 224 -10.68 3.01 -9.19
C TYR A 224 -11.01 3.37 -10.63
N ARG A 225 -11.22 2.32 -11.43
CA ARG A 225 -11.46 2.44 -12.87
C ARG A 225 -12.82 3.05 -13.14
N THR A 226 -12.89 3.86 -14.19
CA THR A 226 -14.15 4.32 -14.80
C THR A 226 -14.41 3.46 -16.04
N PRO A 227 -15.42 2.58 -16.04
CA PRO A 227 -15.76 1.76 -17.20
C PRO A 227 -15.96 2.56 -18.48
N LYS A 228 -15.35 2.10 -19.58
CA LYS A 228 -15.58 2.63 -20.94
C LYS A 228 -16.54 1.74 -21.75
N GLN A 229 -16.70 0.49 -21.32
CA GLN A 229 -17.56 -0.52 -21.91
C GLN A 229 -18.08 -1.46 -20.82
N PHE A 230 -19.08 -2.27 -21.17
CA PHE A 230 -19.49 -3.37 -20.31
C PHE A 230 -18.32 -4.36 -20.12
N GLY A 231 -18.19 -4.87 -18.90
CA GLY A 231 -17.18 -5.84 -18.54
C GLY A 231 -17.63 -6.62 -17.32
N ALA A 232 -17.19 -7.86 -17.21
CA ALA A 232 -17.48 -8.69 -16.05
C ALA A 232 -16.23 -9.50 -15.72
N THR A 233 -15.88 -9.54 -14.43
CA THR A 233 -14.78 -10.37 -13.94
C THR A 233 -15.34 -11.34 -12.92
N PHE A 234 -14.87 -12.57 -12.97
CA PHE A 234 -15.20 -13.62 -12.03
C PHE A 234 -13.92 -14.34 -11.61
N GLU A 235 -13.78 -14.59 -10.32
CA GLU A 235 -12.69 -15.33 -9.73
C GLU A 235 -13.23 -16.37 -8.77
N ALA A 236 -12.69 -17.59 -8.84
CA ALA A 236 -12.94 -18.64 -7.87
C ALA A 236 -11.63 -19.33 -7.51
N SER A 237 -11.40 -19.55 -6.21
CA SER A 237 -10.22 -20.22 -5.70
C SER A 237 -10.53 -21.02 -4.44
N PHE A 238 -9.58 -21.81 -3.95
CA PHE A 238 -9.74 -22.51 -2.67
C PHE A 238 -9.81 -21.55 -1.47
N LEU A 239 -9.32 -20.32 -1.62
CA LEU A 239 -9.39 -19.29 -0.58
C LEU A 239 -10.67 -18.44 -0.66
N GLY A 240 -11.52 -18.61 -1.67
CA GLY A 240 -12.75 -17.84 -1.85
C GLY A 240 -13.00 -17.42 -3.30
N GLY A 241 -13.88 -16.44 -3.51
CA GLY A 241 -14.23 -15.96 -4.84
C GLY A 241 -14.59 -14.48 -4.88
N SER A 242 -14.46 -13.87 -6.06
CA SER A 242 -14.88 -12.51 -6.34
C SER A 242 -15.66 -12.41 -7.65
N ALA A 243 -16.50 -11.39 -7.74
CA ALA A 243 -17.14 -11.01 -8.98
C ALA A 243 -17.17 -9.49 -9.08
N SER A 244 -16.91 -8.95 -10.27
CA SER A 244 -17.07 -7.53 -10.55
C SER A 244 -17.85 -7.30 -11.84
N LEU A 245 -18.59 -6.20 -11.88
CA LEU A 245 -19.40 -5.76 -13.01
C LEU A 245 -19.08 -4.32 -13.33
N ASP A 246 -18.75 -4.08 -14.60
CA ASP A 246 -18.54 -2.77 -15.20
C ASP A 246 -19.79 -2.41 -16.02
N LEU A 247 -20.46 -1.33 -15.65
CA LEU A 247 -21.67 -0.83 -16.29
C LEU A 247 -21.42 0.57 -16.86
N ILE A 248 -21.97 0.81 -18.05
CA ILE A 248 -21.99 2.11 -18.70
C ILE A 248 -23.35 2.34 -19.35
N SER A 249 -23.93 3.54 -19.19
CA SER A 249 -25.18 3.91 -19.86
C SER A 249 -24.97 4.15 -21.36
N LYS A 250 -26.03 4.02 -22.15
CA LYS A 250 -25.98 4.27 -23.61
C LYS A 250 -25.48 5.67 -23.98
N ASP A 251 -25.78 6.66 -23.15
CA ASP A 251 -25.34 8.05 -23.31
C ASP A 251 -23.98 8.34 -22.63
N LYS A 252 -23.34 7.32 -22.04
CA LYS A 252 -22.04 7.37 -21.33
C LYS A 252 -21.97 8.37 -20.16
N ARG A 253 -23.10 8.94 -19.74
CA ARG A 253 -23.17 9.85 -18.60
C ARG A 253 -23.10 9.13 -17.28
N TRP A 254 -23.55 7.88 -17.22
CA TRP A 254 -23.48 7.03 -16.04
C TRP A 254 -22.49 5.90 -16.26
N THR A 255 -21.61 5.73 -15.28
CA THR A 255 -20.73 4.56 -15.19
C THR A 255 -20.78 4.01 -13.78
N ALA A 256 -20.70 2.70 -13.62
CA ALA A 256 -20.62 2.07 -12.32
C ALA A 256 -19.71 0.85 -12.39
N ILE A 257 -18.84 0.70 -11.40
CA ILE A 257 -18.10 -0.52 -11.18
C ILE A 257 -18.46 -1.05 -9.80
N THR A 258 -18.94 -2.29 -9.74
CA THR A 258 -19.37 -2.93 -8.49
C THR A 258 -18.66 -4.27 -8.34
N GLY A 259 -18.10 -4.54 -7.17
CA GLY A 259 -17.40 -5.77 -6.84
C GLY A 259 -17.94 -6.40 -5.56
N ILE A 260 -17.98 -7.73 -5.52
CA ILE A 260 -18.30 -8.53 -4.34
C ILE A 260 -17.14 -9.51 -4.13
N ARG A 261 -16.67 -9.64 -2.89
CA ARG A 261 -15.65 -10.64 -2.54
C ARG A 261 -16.10 -11.45 -1.34
N TYR A 262 -15.81 -12.74 -1.38
CA TYR A 262 -15.95 -13.66 -0.27
C TYR A 262 -14.63 -14.42 -0.10
N ARG A 263 -14.17 -14.57 1.13
CA ARG A 263 -12.90 -15.24 1.44
C ARG A 263 -13.03 -16.12 2.67
N ASP A 264 -12.42 -17.30 2.60
CA ASP A 264 -12.24 -18.26 3.70
C ASP A 264 -10.75 -18.57 3.82
N ASN A 265 -10.13 -18.13 4.91
CA ASN A 265 -8.70 -18.31 5.16
C ASN A 265 -8.38 -19.53 6.03
N SER A 266 -9.33 -20.44 6.26
CA SER A 266 -9.12 -21.66 7.06
C SER A 266 -7.94 -22.51 6.54
N LEU A 267 -7.77 -22.60 5.22
CA LEU A 267 -6.65 -23.30 4.57
C LEU A 267 -5.27 -22.73 4.92
N LEU A 268 -5.18 -21.44 5.26
CA LEU A 268 -3.91 -20.79 5.59
C LEU A 268 -3.45 -21.07 7.02
N VAL A 269 -4.36 -21.52 7.88
CA VAL A 269 -4.13 -21.63 9.33
C VAL A 269 -4.23 -23.06 9.83
N ASN A 270 -4.96 -23.94 9.14
CA ASN A 270 -4.93 -25.41 9.37
C ASN A 270 -3.53 -26.03 9.21
N SER A 271 -2.59 -25.28 8.65
CA SER A 271 -1.24 -25.71 8.36
C SER A 271 -0.23 -25.31 9.46
N GLN A 272 -0.68 -24.73 10.58
CA GLN A 272 0.15 -24.33 11.73
C GLN A 272 0.41 -25.48 12.72
N GLU A 273 1.37 -25.29 13.65
CA GLU A 273 1.71 -26.26 14.73
C GLU A 273 0.57 -26.45 15.77
N THR A 274 -0.49 -25.63 15.70
CA THR A 274 -1.63 -25.66 16.62
C THR A 274 -2.77 -26.45 15.99
N GLN A 275 -3.22 -27.52 16.66
CA GLN A 275 -4.49 -28.15 16.33
C GLN A 275 -5.63 -27.25 16.81
N THR A 276 -6.49 -26.81 15.90
CA THR A 276 -7.54 -25.82 16.18
C THR A 276 -8.75 -26.04 15.28
N ASN A 277 -9.94 -25.68 15.78
CA ASN A 277 -11.12 -25.46 14.94
C ASN A 277 -11.16 -23.97 14.59
N PHE A 278 -10.88 -23.65 13.33
CA PHE A 278 -10.66 -22.27 12.90
C PHE A 278 -11.36 -21.95 11.58
N ARG A 279 -12.19 -20.88 11.56
CA ARG A 279 -12.98 -20.49 10.38
C ARG A 279 -13.11 -18.95 10.25
N PRO A 280 -12.08 -18.26 9.76
CA PRO A 280 -12.15 -16.84 9.47
C PRO A 280 -12.86 -16.63 8.14
N THR A 281 -13.95 -15.88 8.15
CA THR A 281 -14.74 -15.60 6.95
C THR A 281 -14.91 -14.11 6.74
N PHE A 282 -14.72 -13.69 5.50
CA PHE A 282 -14.73 -12.28 5.12
C PHE A 282 -15.66 -12.11 3.91
N VAL A 283 -16.48 -11.08 3.96
CA VAL A 283 -17.31 -10.68 2.82
C VAL A 283 -17.29 -9.16 2.70
N ASP A 284 -17.18 -8.67 1.47
CA ASP A 284 -17.39 -7.26 1.21
C ASP A 284 -18.09 -7.01 -0.12
N VAL A 285 -18.74 -5.85 -0.18
CA VAL A 285 -19.34 -5.29 -1.39
C VAL A 285 -18.80 -3.88 -1.55
N GLN A 286 -18.35 -3.54 -2.76
CA GLN A 286 -17.83 -2.23 -3.11
C GLN A 286 -18.46 -1.72 -4.39
N THR A 287 -18.75 -0.43 -4.45
CA THR A 287 -19.27 0.20 -5.66
C THR A 287 -18.67 1.59 -5.85
N ASN A 288 -18.31 1.92 -7.09
CA ASN A 288 -17.92 3.26 -7.49
C ASN A 288 -18.78 3.68 -8.69
N ILE A 289 -19.65 4.66 -8.48
CA ILE A 289 -20.62 5.16 -9.45
C ILE A 289 -20.20 6.57 -9.85
N ASN A 290 -20.16 6.88 -11.13
CA ASN A 290 -19.92 8.23 -11.63
C ASN A 290 -21.06 8.68 -12.53
N PHE A 291 -21.47 9.93 -12.36
CA PHE A 291 -22.48 10.61 -13.16
C PHE A 291 -21.94 11.94 -13.69
N ASN A 292 -21.78 12.03 -15.00
CA ASN A 292 -21.42 13.25 -15.71
C ASN A 292 -22.70 14.00 -16.08
N MET A 293 -23.08 15.00 -15.26
CA MET A 293 -24.27 15.81 -15.52
C MET A 293 -24.06 16.74 -16.72
N SER A 294 -22.84 17.26 -16.89
CA SER A 294 -22.38 18.11 -18.01
C SER A 294 -20.85 18.07 -18.08
N ASP A 295 -20.25 18.68 -19.12
CA ASP A 295 -18.79 18.81 -19.24
C ASP A 295 -18.15 19.59 -18.08
N LYS A 296 -18.95 20.35 -17.32
CA LYS A 296 -18.49 21.10 -16.15
C LYS A 296 -18.75 20.42 -14.82
N TRP A 297 -19.71 19.50 -14.73
CA TRP A 297 -20.19 18.95 -13.46
C TRP A 297 -20.21 17.43 -13.49
N GLN A 298 -19.45 16.83 -12.58
CA GLN A 298 -19.40 15.39 -12.36
C GLN A 298 -19.69 15.07 -10.90
N PHE A 299 -20.50 14.03 -10.68
CA PHE A 299 -20.77 13.43 -9.37
C PHE A 299 -20.18 12.03 -9.33
N SER A 300 -19.71 11.62 -8.17
CA SER A 300 -19.13 10.30 -7.92
C SER A 300 -19.55 9.83 -6.53
N PHE A 301 -19.89 8.55 -6.43
CA PHE A 301 -20.22 7.89 -5.18
C PHE A 301 -19.36 6.64 -5.03
N LEU A 302 -18.60 6.56 -3.94
CA LEU A 302 -17.86 5.38 -3.52
C LEU A 302 -18.53 4.79 -2.28
N GLY A 303 -18.94 3.53 -2.33
CA GLY A 303 -19.56 2.82 -1.22
C GLY A 303 -18.86 1.50 -0.93
N ASN A 304 -18.76 1.14 0.34
CA ASN A 304 -18.26 -0.15 0.80
C ASN A 304 -19.08 -0.63 2.01
N ALA A 305 -19.44 -1.90 2.01
CA ALA A 305 -19.97 -2.60 3.18
C ALA A 305 -19.16 -3.89 3.34
N SER A 306 -18.63 -4.11 4.54
CA SER A 306 -17.83 -5.30 4.82
C SER A 306 -18.21 -5.93 6.16
N GLN A 307 -18.03 -7.24 6.22
CA GLN A 307 -18.14 -8.01 7.44
C GLN A 307 -16.99 -9.01 7.50
N ASN A 308 -16.42 -9.08 8.68
CA ASN A 308 -15.40 -10.04 9.03
C ASN A 308 -15.82 -10.75 10.32
N LYS A 309 -15.77 -12.08 10.28
CA LYS A 309 -15.99 -12.94 11.44
C LYS A 309 -14.76 -13.81 11.63
N TYR A 310 -14.20 -13.76 12.83
CA TYR A 310 -13.07 -14.55 13.23
C TYR A 310 -13.49 -15.45 14.38
N ASN A 311 -13.57 -16.77 14.12
CA ASN A 311 -13.89 -17.77 15.13
C ASN A 311 -12.71 -18.71 15.27
N TYR A 312 -12.15 -18.78 16.47
CA TYR A 312 -10.94 -19.54 16.79
C TYR A 312 -11.12 -20.33 18.07
N GLN A 313 -10.93 -21.65 17.98
CA GLN A 313 -10.99 -22.56 19.10
C GLN A 313 -9.72 -23.42 19.11
N PRO A 314 -8.65 -22.98 19.78
CA PRO A 314 -7.43 -23.76 19.91
C PRO A 314 -7.70 -25.01 20.76
N LEU A 315 -7.02 -26.12 20.41
CA LEU A 315 -7.12 -27.38 21.15
C LEU A 315 -5.77 -27.72 21.80
N THR A 316 -4.72 -27.86 20.99
CA THR A 316 -3.38 -28.19 21.48
C THR A 316 -2.31 -27.53 20.61
N ARG A 317 -1.20 -27.15 21.22
CA ARG A 317 0.00 -26.66 20.51
C ARG A 317 1.24 -27.31 21.11
N GLN A 318 2.12 -27.81 20.26
CA GLN A 318 3.46 -28.22 20.66
C GLN A 318 4.48 -27.35 19.91
N THR A 319 5.35 -26.66 20.66
CA THR A 319 6.44 -25.88 20.07
C THR A 319 7.76 -26.38 20.64
N ASN A 320 8.63 -26.90 19.77
CA ASN A 320 9.96 -27.37 20.15
C ASN A 320 10.98 -26.23 19.97
N PHE A 321 11.80 -25.97 20.98
CA PHE A 321 12.81 -24.90 21.02
C PHE A 321 14.04 -25.34 21.83
N GLY A 322 15.06 -24.49 21.95
CA GLY A 322 16.31 -24.81 22.67
C GLY A 322 17.48 -25.11 21.72
N THR A 323 18.50 -25.79 22.22
CA THR A 323 19.71 -26.11 21.45
C THR A 323 19.64 -27.53 20.90
N ILE A 324 20.45 -27.87 19.89
CA ILE A 324 20.52 -29.24 19.35
C ILE A 324 20.85 -30.26 20.44
N SER A 325 21.68 -29.86 21.42
CA SER A 325 22.09 -30.68 22.56
C SER A 325 21.07 -30.73 23.70
N ASP A 326 20.15 -29.77 23.77
CA ASP A 326 19.15 -29.65 24.83
C ASP A 326 17.84 -29.06 24.26
N PRO A 327 17.07 -29.88 23.51
CA PRO A 327 15.78 -29.48 22.99
C PRO A 327 14.70 -29.59 24.07
N ILE A 328 13.94 -28.50 24.22
CA ILE A 328 12.80 -28.37 25.13
C ILE A 328 11.53 -28.26 24.27
N ALA A 329 10.46 -28.90 24.69
CA ALA A 329 9.14 -28.73 24.11
C ALA A 329 8.23 -27.96 25.07
N LEU A 330 7.50 -26.98 24.56
CA LEU A 330 6.31 -26.45 25.20
C LEU A 330 5.10 -27.18 24.63
N LEU A 331 4.37 -27.89 25.48
CA LEU A 331 3.08 -28.47 25.17
C LEU A 331 1.99 -27.65 25.85
N VAL A 332 1.04 -27.13 25.07
CA VAL A 332 -0.08 -26.33 25.57
C VAL A 332 -1.39 -27.01 25.19
N PHE A 333 -2.27 -27.16 26.17
CA PHE A 333 -3.65 -27.58 26.01
C PHE A 333 -4.55 -26.37 26.23
N TYR A 334 -5.46 -26.15 25.32
CA TYR A 334 -6.35 -25.00 25.36
C TYR A 334 -7.79 -25.42 25.67
N GLN A 335 -8.49 -24.57 26.39
CA GLN A 335 -9.95 -24.59 26.52
C GLN A 335 -10.51 -23.20 26.25
N GLY A 336 -11.74 -23.16 25.74
CA GLY A 336 -12.41 -21.92 25.38
C GLY A 336 -12.24 -21.53 23.91
N GLN A 337 -12.57 -20.29 23.57
CA GLN A 337 -12.67 -19.82 22.20
C GLN A 337 -12.60 -18.28 22.10
N GLU A 338 -12.30 -17.80 20.90
CA GLU A 338 -12.32 -16.41 20.48
C GLU A 338 -13.33 -16.24 19.34
N ASN A 339 -14.23 -15.26 19.48
CA ASN A 339 -15.29 -14.94 18.54
C ASN A 339 -15.33 -13.44 18.30
N ASP A 340 -14.65 -12.99 17.26
CA ASP A 340 -14.55 -11.59 16.92
C ASP A 340 -15.40 -11.26 15.70
N LYS A 341 -15.90 -10.03 15.68
CA LYS A 341 -16.78 -9.56 14.61
C LYS A 341 -16.47 -8.10 14.32
N TYR A 342 -16.14 -7.82 13.07
CA TYR A 342 -15.89 -6.47 12.58
C TYR A 342 -16.88 -6.19 11.46
N GLN A 343 -17.65 -5.10 11.58
CA GLN A 343 -18.60 -4.65 10.58
C GLN A 343 -18.29 -3.22 10.22
N THR A 344 -18.17 -2.95 8.92
CA THR A 344 -17.82 -1.62 8.44
C THR A 344 -18.79 -1.19 7.35
N LEU A 345 -19.24 0.05 7.44
CA LEU A 345 -20.03 0.72 6.41
C LEU A 345 -19.35 2.05 6.06
N PHE A 346 -19.12 2.26 4.78
CA PHE A 346 -18.46 3.44 4.26
C PHE A 346 -19.19 3.98 3.05
N GLY A 347 -19.33 5.30 2.97
CA GLY A 347 -19.89 6.00 1.83
C GLY A 347 -19.24 7.36 1.64
N ALA A 348 -18.92 7.70 0.39
CA ALA A 348 -18.35 8.99 0.03
C ALA A 348 -19.00 9.55 -1.24
N LEU A 349 -19.46 10.79 -1.15
CA LEU A 349 -19.96 11.58 -2.27
C LEU A 349 -18.91 12.61 -2.66
N LYS A 350 -18.54 12.63 -3.94
CA LYS A 350 -17.64 13.61 -4.52
C LYS A 350 -18.32 14.32 -5.67
N THR A 351 -18.25 15.64 -5.69
CA THR A 351 -18.62 16.46 -6.85
C THR A 351 -17.41 17.22 -7.36
N THR A 352 -17.22 17.24 -8.67
CA THR A 352 -16.16 17.97 -9.35
C THR A 352 -16.81 19.01 -10.27
N TYR A 353 -16.39 20.26 -10.10
CA TYR A 353 -16.84 21.39 -10.89
C TYR A 353 -15.66 22.02 -11.64
N VAL A 354 -15.72 21.99 -12.97
CA VAL A 354 -14.76 22.68 -13.85
C VAL A 354 -15.26 24.12 -14.07
N GLY A 355 -14.76 25.04 -13.26
CA GLY A 355 -15.17 26.46 -13.33
C GLY A 355 -14.62 27.17 -14.57
N SER A 356 -13.43 26.81 -15.02
CA SER A 356 -12.81 27.28 -16.26
C SER A 356 -11.75 26.28 -16.74
N GLU A 357 -11.15 26.50 -17.92
CA GLU A 357 -10.02 25.69 -18.42
C GLU A 357 -8.82 25.64 -17.45
N ASN A 358 -8.75 26.60 -16.52
CA ASN A 358 -7.66 26.77 -15.58
C ASN A 358 -8.05 26.48 -14.13
N SER A 359 -9.32 26.25 -13.81
CA SER A 359 -9.80 26.15 -12.44
C SER A 359 -10.74 24.96 -12.27
N THR A 360 -10.41 24.08 -11.33
CA THR A 360 -11.23 22.93 -10.94
C THR A 360 -11.47 22.96 -9.45
N TYR A 361 -12.72 22.74 -9.05
CA TYR A 361 -13.13 22.66 -7.65
C TYR A 361 -13.70 21.28 -7.38
N LYS A 362 -13.45 20.76 -6.18
CA LYS A 362 -13.99 19.48 -5.73
C LYS A 362 -14.59 19.66 -4.35
N PHE A 363 -15.74 19.04 -4.12
CA PHE A 363 -16.31 18.89 -2.79
C PHE A 363 -16.50 17.40 -2.52
N ILE A 364 -16.03 16.94 -1.36
CA ILE A 364 -16.02 15.54 -0.93
C ILE A 364 -16.66 15.48 0.45
N ALA A 365 -17.70 14.67 0.60
CA ALA A 365 -18.29 14.33 1.89
C ALA A 365 -18.24 12.81 2.07
N SER A 366 -17.80 12.32 3.23
CA SER A 366 -17.74 10.89 3.48
C SER A 366 -18.12 10.54 4.92
N ALA A 367 -18.71 9.38 5.12
CA ALA A 367 -18.97 8.78 6.41
C ALA A 367 -18.36 7.37 6.46
N TYR A 368 -17.66 7.08 7.55
CA TYR A 368 -17.13 5.76 7.89
C TYR A 368 -17.71 5.36 9.24
N HIS A 369 -18.38 4.22 9.30
CA HIS A 369 -18.92 3.66 10.53
C HIS A 369 -18.38 2.24 10.70
N THR A 370 -17.83 1.93 11.88
CA THR A 370 -17.38 0.58 12.21
C THR A 370 -17.89 0.18 13.58
N VAL A 371 -18.31 -1.09 13.68
CA VAL A 371 -18.66 -1.76 14.94
C VAL A 371 -17.76 -2.99 15.05
N GLU A 372 -16.93 -3.00 16.09
CA GLU A 372 -15.93 -4.04 16.31
C GLU A 372 -16.15 -4.68 17.68
N GLN A 373 -16.17 -6.01 17.71
CA GLN A 373 -16.37 -6.82 18.89
C GLN A 373 -15.23 -7.84 18.96
N GLU A 374 -14.53 -7.86 20.08
CA GLU A 374 -13.44 -8.82 20.32
C GLU A 374 -13.69 -9.54 21.64
N TYR A 375 -14.09 -10.80 21.54
CA TYR A 375 -14.55 -11.62 22.66
C TYR A 375 -13.79 -12.93 22.72
N TYR A 376 -13.00 -13.11 23.77
CA TYR A 376 -12.36 -14.40 24.01
C TYR A 376 -12.29 -14.74 25.49
N ASP A 377 -12.31 -16.05 25.73
CA ASP A 377 -11.91 -16.69 26.97
C ASP A 377 -11.05 -17.88 26.55
N ILE A 378 -9.75 -17.78 26.74
CA ILE A 378 -8.81 -18.84 26.39
C ILE A 378 -8.02 -19.21 27.64
N ASP A 379 -8.32 -20.39 28.17
CA ASP A 379 -7.50 -21.05 29.18
C ASP A 379 -6.42 -21.88 28.46
N ALA A 380 -5.18 -21.70 28.86
CA ALA A 380 -4.02 -22.35 28.28
C ALA A 380 -3.23 -23.04 29.39
N ALA A 381 -3.41 -24.35 29.54
CA ALA A 381 -2.60 -25.18 30.42
C ALA A 381 -1.34 -25.61 29.68
N TYR A 382 -0.17 -25.14 30.11
CA TYR A 382 1.10 -25.42 29.46
C TYR A 382 2.00 -26.29 30.32
N SER A 383 2.84 -27.06 29.65
CA SER A 383 3.92 -27.79 30.30
C SER A 383 5.20 -27.77 29.48
N LEU A 384 6.34 -27.67 30.16
CA LEU A 384 7.66 -27.75 29.54
C LEU A 384 8.18 -29.16 29.70
N GLY A 385 8.62 -29.79 28.62
CA GLY A 385 9.17 -31.15 28.68
C GLY A 385 10.43 -31.34 27.86
N GLU A 386 11.20 -32.37 28.21
CA GLU A 386 12.36 -32.80 27.43
C GLU A 386 11.92 -33.58 26.20
N VAL A 387 12.59 -33.34 25.08
CA VAL A 387 12.32 -34.03 23.82
C VAL A 387 13.20 -35.28 23.71
N ASP A 388 12.64 -36.40 23.25
CA ASP A 388 13.42 -37.60 22.94
C ASP A 388 14.35 -37.35 21.73
N THR A 389 15.66 -37.41 21.98
CA THR A 389 16.73 -37.15 21.00
C THR A 389 17.35 -38.42 20.44
N ASN A 390 16.86 -39.61 20.79
CA ASN A 390 17.42 -40.86 20.32
C ASN A 390 17.01 -41.13 18.86
N ILE A 391 17.94 -40.88 17.93
CA ILE A 391 17.75 -41.16 16.50
C ILE A 391 17.51 -42.67 16.31
N GLY A 392 16.26 -43.05 16.05
CA GLY A 392 15.82 -44.44 15.89
C GLY A 392 14.74 -44.90 16.89
N SER A 393 14.35 -44.07 17.87
CA SER A 393 13.19 -44.36 18.71
C SER A 393 11.88 -44.09 17.97
N GLU A 394 10.81 -44.81 18.33
CA GLU A 394 9.45 -44.56 17.82
C GLU A 394 8.88 -43.22 18.32
N THR A 395 9.52 -42.63 19.34
CA THR A 395 9.13 -41.39 20.01
C THR A 395 10.07 -40.21 19.71
N PHE A 396 10.97 -40.34 18.75
CA PHE A 396 11.93 -39.28 18.41
C PHE A 396 11.21 -37.96 18.09
N GLY A 397 11.53 -36.90 18.84
CA GLY A 397 10.86 -35.60 18.71
C GLY A 397 9.61 -35.40 19.60
N ASN A 398 9.16 -36.43 20.32
CA ASN A 398 8.06 -36.34 21.29
C ASN A 398 8.56 -35.99 22.70
N VAL A 399 7.64 -35.52 23.55
CA VAL A 399 7.93 -35.19 24.95
C VAL A 399 8.13 -36.47 25.77
N ALA A 400 9.34 -36.67 26.30
CA ALA A 400 9.69 -37.82 27.13
C ALA A 400 9.33 -37.62 28.61
N PHE A 401 9.50 -36.40 29.14
CA PHE A 401 9.20 -36.06 30.54
C PHE A 401 8.80 -34.58 30.67
N SER A 402 7.72 -34.30 31.43
CA SER A 402 7.26 -32.94 31.70
C SER A 402 7.82 -32.42 33.03
N ARG A 403 8.48 -31.26 33.00
CA ARG A 403 9.26 -30.67 34.10
C ARG A 403 8.53 -29.55 34.84
N ALA A 404 7.71 -28.76 34.15
CA ALA A 404 7.00 -27.61 34.72
C ALA A 404 5.59 -27.54 34.15
N ILE A 405 4.60 -27.19 34.98
CA ILE A 405 3.19 -27.06 34.60
C ILE A 405 2.68 -25.71 35.10
N GLY A 406 1.96 -24.98 34.26
CA GLY A 406 1.23 -23.77 34.63
C GLY A 406 -0.02 -23.61 33.77
N SER A 407 -0.85 -22.64 34.12
CA SER A 407 -1.96 -22.25 33.25
C SER A 407 -2.06 -20.75 33.12
N GLN A 408 -2.72 -20.29 32.06
CA GLN A 408 -2.95 -18.89 31.78
C GLN A 408 -4.35 -18.73 31.22
N LEU A 409 -5.17 -17.94 31.90
CA LEU A 409 -6.50 -17.57 31.43
C LEU A 409 -6.46 -16.14 30.91
N ASN A 410 -6.69 -16.00 29.61
CA ASN A 410 -6.82 -14.72 28.93
C ASN A 410 -8.29 -14.43 28.64
N HIS A 411 -8.74 -13.25 29.03
CA HIS A 411 -10.11 -12.78 28.80
C HIS A 411 -10.12 -11.42 28.11
N ALA A 412 -11.02 -11.25 27.13
CA ALA A 412 -11.45 -9.92 26.71
C ALA A 412 -12.94 -9.86 26.37
N ARG A 413 -13.53 -8.68 26.63
CA ARG A 413 -14.83 -8.24 26.14
C ARG A 413 -14.76 -6.79 25.69
N ASN A 414 -14.18 -6.60 24.52
CA ASN A 414 -14.01 -5.28 23.92
C ASN A 414 -15.11 -4.99 22.91
N ASP A 415 -15.69 -3.80 22.99
CA ASP A 415 -16.68 -3.28 22.05
C ASP A 415 -16.26 -1.87 21.61
N LEU A 416 -16.22 -1.63 20.30
CA LEU A 416 -15.95 -0.33 19.72
C LEU A 416 -17.04 0.03 18.71
N ASP A 417 -17.61 1.22 18.83
CA ASP A 417 -18.45 1.88 17.83
C ASP A 417 -17.79 3.21 17.46
N ALA A 418 -17.36 3.35 16.21
CA ALA A 418 -16.69 4.55 15.73
C ALA A 418 -17.35 5.08 14.46
N LEU A 419 -17.77 6.34 14.49
CA LEU A 419 -18.33 7.10 13.38
C LEU A 419 -17.42 8.28 13.03
N ILE A 420 -16.93 8.31 11.79
CA ILE A 420 -16.06 9.36 11.29
C ILE A 420 -16.75 10.04 10.10
N ILE A 421 -16.99 11.34 10.22
CA ILE A 421 -17.59 12.16 9.18
C ILE A 421 -16.55 13.16 8.69
N ASN A 422 -16.41 13.26 7.37
CA ASN A 422 -15.53 14.22 6.72
C ASN A 422 -16.31 15.08 5.73
N ALA A 423 -15.98 16.37 5.70
CA ALA A 423 -16.38 17.31 4.65
C ALA A 423 -15.15 18.09 4.18
N GLU A 424 -14.84 18.02 2.89
CA GLU A 424 -13.63 18.59 2.31
C GLU A 424 -13.94 19.34 1.02
N ILE A 425 -13.36 20.53 0.86
CA ILE A 425 -13.38 21.30 -0.38
C ILE A 425 -11.95 21.49 -0.86
N LYS A 426 -11.71 21.30 -2.16
CA LYS A 426 -10.41 21.47 -2.82
C LYS A 426 -10.56 22.37 -4.04
N GLY A 427 -9.52 23.15 -4.32
CA GLY A 427 -9.40 23.92 -5.54
C GLY A 427 -8.02 23.77 -6.16
N THR A 428 -7.98 23.62 -7.48
CA THR A 428 -6.76 23.59 -8.28
C THR A 428 -6.85 24.69 -9.34
N HIS A 429 -5.82 25.52 -9.42
CA HIS A 429 -5.72 26.64 -10.35
C HIS A 429 -4.42 26.56 -11.15
N ASN A 430 -4.51 26.48 -12.47
CA ASN A 430 -3.38 26.43 -13.39
C ASN A 430 -3.24 27.78 -14.11
N ALA A 431 -2.13 28.48 -13.92
CA ALA A 431 -1.84 29.72 -14.63
C ALA A 431 -0.72 29.52 -15.66
N LYS A 432 -1.02 29.87 -16.92
CA LYS A 432 -0.07 29.87 -18.06
C LYS A 432 0.68 28.54 -18.26
N LYS A 433 0.10 27.40 -17.83
CA LYS A 433 0.72 26.06 -17.85
C LYS A 433 2.09 25.97 -17.17
N LYS A 434 2.45 26.97 -16.35
CA LYS A 434 3.74 27.07 -15.64
C LYS A 434 3.58 27.04 -14.14
N PHE A 435 2.51 27.66 -13.64
CA PHE A 435 2.20 27.77 -12.22
C PHE A 435 0.93 26.99 -11.92
N GLN A 436 0.94 26.22 -10.84
CA GLN A 436 -0.25 25.56 -10.32
C GLN A 436 -0.37 25.86 -8.83
N ILE A 437 -1.55 26.29 -8.39
CA ILE A 437 -1.88 26.50 -6.99
C ILE A 437 -2.95 25.48 -6.63
N ASP A 438 -2.70 24.68 -5.60
CA ASP A 438 -3.70 23.79 -5.01
C ASP A 438 -3.97 24.22 -3.58
N TRP A 439 -5.23 24.20 -3.17
CA TRP A 439 -5.63 24.44 -1.81
C TRP A 439 -6.78 23.53 -1.41
N GLY A 440 -6.96 23.33 -0.11
CA GLY A 440 -8.08 22.59 0.41
C GLY A 440 -8.37 22.90 1.86
N LEU A 441 -9.62 22.73 2.26
CA LEU A 441 -10.12 22.86 3.63
C LEU A 441 -10.94 21.60 3.95
N LYS A 442 -10.69 20.98 5.10
CA LYS A 442 -11.32 19.74 5.56
C LYS A 442 -11.75 19.90 7.01
N TYR A 443 -13.01 19.56 7.27
CA TYR A 443 -13.54 19.35 8.61
C TYR A 443 -13.77 17.85 8.83
N THR A 444 -13.39 17.36 10.01
CA THR A 444 -13.55 15.96 10.40
C THR A 444 -14.11 15.89 11.81
N ARG A 445 -15.12 15.05 11.99
CA ARG A 445 -15.69 14.72 13.29
C ARG A 445 -15.57 13.22 13.52
N GLU A 446 -14.91 12.84 14.59
CA GLU A 446 -14.76 11.45 15.05
C GLU A 446 -15.61 11.30 16.32
N ASP A 447 -16.62 10.44 16.32
CA ASP A 447 -17.41 10.05 17.49
C ASP A 447 -17.12 8.58 17.79
N ILE A 448 -16.54 8.31 18.95
CA ILE A 448 -16.00 7.00 19.30
C ILE A 448 -16.50 6.60 20.69
N ARG A 449 -17.06 5.40 20.74
CA ARG A 449 -17.54 4.74 21.96
C ARG A 449 -16.81 3.44 22.09
N ASP A 450 -16.05 3.29 23.16
CA ASP A 450 -15.12 2.19 23.35
C ASP A 450 -15.28 1.64 24.77
N ARG A 451 -15.55 0.34 24.87
CA ARG A 451 -15.55 -0.39 26.14
C ARG A 451 -14.49 -1.47 26.05
N ILE A 452 -13.50 -1.37 26.93
CA ILE A 452 -12.40 -2.33 27.04
C ILE A 452 -12.55 -3.04 28.36
N VAL A 453 -12.53 -4.37 28.32
CA VAL A 453 -12.49 -5.22 29.51
C VAL A 453 -11.57 -6.37 29.19
N GLU A 454 -10.32 -6.26 29.60
CA GLU A 454 -9.29 -7.27 29.38
C GLU A 454 -8.65 -7.63 30.71
N TRP A 455 -8.46 -8.92 30.96
CA TRP A 455 -7.69 -9.36 32.11
C TRP A 455 -7.01 -10.69 31.85
N GLU A 456 -5.92 -10.91 32.55
CA GLU A 456 -5.09 -12.10 32.45
C GLU A 456 -4.83 -12.64 33.86
N VAL A 457 -5.04 -13.94 34.06
CA VAL A 457 -4.66 -14.66 35.28
C VAL A 457 -3.63 -15.70 34.89
N ILE A 458 -2.50 -15.72 35.60
CA ILE A 458 -1.45 -16.71 35.40
C ILE A 458 -1.36 -17.56 36.66
N ASP A 459 -1.43 -18.87 36.46
CA ASP A 459 -1.19 -19.88 37.48
C ASP A 459 0.11 -20.63 37.17
N SER A 460 0.82 -21.00 38.23
CA SER A 460 2.02 -21.80 38.15
C SER A 460 1.95 -22.90 39.21
N ALA A 461 1.78 -24.15 38.76
CA ALA A 461 1.64 -25.32 39.62
C ALA A 461 0.55 -25.20 40.71
N GLY A 462 -0.58 -24.55 40.41
CA GLY A 462 -1.71 -24.36 41.32
C GLY A 462 -1.62 -23.10 42.20
N PHE A 463 -0.61 -22.24 41.97
CA PHE A 463 -0.48 -20.94 42.64
C PHE A 463 -0.67 -19.78 41.66
N SER A 464 -1.63 -18.90 41.98
CA SER A 464 -1.84 -17.64 41.27
C SER A 464 -0.61 -16.72 41.39
N ILE A 465 -0.10 -16.26 40.25
CA ILE A 465 1.02 -15.33 40.19
C ILE A 465 0.49 -13.91 40.31
N ASN A 466 0.95 -13.18 41.33
CA ASN A 466 0.63 -11.76 41.50
C ASN A 466 1.29 -10.90 40.40
N PRO A 467 0.65 -9.79 40.02
CA PRO A 467 1.25 -8.83 39.09
C PRO A 467 2.57 -8.29 39.65
N PRO A 468 3.54 -7.93 38.80
CA PRO A 468 4.86 -7.43 39.22
C PRO A 468 4.83 -6.01 39.83
N ILE A 469 3.66 -5.47 40.16
CA ILE A 469 3.50 -4.12 40.71
C ILE A 469 3.95 -4.10 42.19
N ILE A 470 4.69 -3.06 42.55
CA ILE A 470 5.56 -2.97 43.74
C ILE A 470 4.83 -2.88 45.10
N ASP A 471 3.50 -2.97 45.14
CA ASP A 471 2.70 -2.69 46.35
C ASP A 471 1.76 -3.83 46.79
N ILE A 472 2.17 -5.08 46.55
CA ILE A 472 1.46 -6.29 47.00
C ILE A 472 2.42 -7.15 47.83
N PRO A 473 1.98 -7.74 48.97
CA PRO A 473 2.80 -8.68 49.71
C PRO A 473 3.37 -9.78 48.81
N VAL A 474 4.64 -10.11 48.98
CA VAL A 474 5.28 -11.19 48.23
C VAL A 474 4.57 -12.50 48.58
N ASN A 475 4.07 -13.20 47.57
CA ASN A 475 3.54 -14.55 47.78
C ASN A 475 4.72 -15.52 47.89
N ASP A 476 5.05 -15.92 49.12
CA ASP A 476 6.10 -16.88 49.48
C ASP A 476 5.53 -18.20 50.04
N GLN A 477 4.29 -18.52 49.67
CA GLN A 477 3.70 -19.83 49.99
C GLN A 477 4.62 -20.97 49.49
N PRO A 478 4.76 -22.07 50.26
CA PRO A 478 3.97 -22.41 51.45
C PRO A 478 4.55 -21.92 52.79
N TYR A 479 5.63 -21.12 52.80
CA TYR A 479 6.32 -20.74 54.05
C TYR A 479 5.48 -19.83 54.95
N ASN A 480 4.78 -18.85 54.37
CA ASN A 480 3.81 -18.02 55.08
C ASN A 480 2.45 -18.03 54.36
N PRO A 481 1.31 -17.99 55.08
CA PRO A 481 0.01 -17.80 54.46
C PRO A 481 -0.07 -16.45 53.75
N TYR A 482 -0.48 -16.46 52.48
CA TYR A 482 -0.72 -15.23 51.74
C TYR A 482 -1.98 -14.53 52.27
N VAL A 483 -1.83 -13.26 52.66
CA VAL A 483 -2.91 -12.40 53.20
C VAL A 483 -3.26 -11.22 52.29
N GLY A 484 -2.63 -11.14 51.12
CA GLY A 484 -2.93 -10.11 50.12
C GLY A 484 -4.20 -10.42 49.32
N PRO A 485 -4.69 -9.46 48.52
CA PRO A 485 -5.83 -9.68 47.64
C PRO A 485 -5.47 -10.65 46.50
N LEU A 486 -6.48 -11.39 46.02
CA LEU A 486 -6.40 -12.12 44.76
C LEU A 486 -6.72 -11.16 43.62
N VAL A 487 -5.73 -10.83 42.80
CA VAL A 487 -5.85 -9.89 41.68
C VAL A 487 -5.34 -10.53 40.39
N PRO A 488 -5.90 -10.18 39.23
CA PRO A 488 -5.35 -10.58 37.94
C PRO A 488 -3.90 -10.12 37.76
N PHE A 489 -3.14 -10.86 36.97
CA PHE A 489 -1.78 -10.49 36.57
C PHE A 489 -1.78 -9.24 35.67
N GLN A 490 -2.82 -9.08 34.85
CA GLN A 490 -3.15 -7.82 34.17
C GLN A 490 -4.65 -7.57 34.25
N ASP A 491 -5.04 -6.31 34.42
CA ASP A 491 -6.44 -5.87 34.34
C ASP A 491 -6.47 -4.49 33.67
N VAL A 492 -7.22 -4.40 32.57
CA VAL A 492 -7.44 -3.17 31.80
C VAL A 492 -8.94 -3.03 31.60
N ARG A 493 -9.52 -2.03 32.25
CA ARG A 493 -10.95 -1.74 32.18
C ARG A 493 -11.18 -0.26 31.97
N ALA A 494 -11.79 0.08 30.85
CA ALA A 494 -12.12 1.46 30.52
C ALA A 494 -13.38 1.55 29.67
N THR A 495 -14.18 2.58 29.90
CA THR A 495 -15.30 2.96 29.03
C THR A 495 -15.09 4.41 28.63
N ASN A 496 -14.92 4.66 27.35
CA ASN A 496 -14.63 5.98 26.81
C ASN A 496 -15.72 6.40 25.82
N PHE A 497 -16.20 7.62 25.98
CA PHE A 497 -17.07 8.30 25.03
C PHE A 497 -16.35 9.56 24.59
N VAL A 498 -15.80 9.55 23.38
CA VAL A 498 -14.89 10.59 22.90
C VAL A 498 -15.35 11.13 21.57
N THR A 499 -15.37 12.45 21.48
CA THR A 499 -15.53 13.19 20.23
C THR A 499 -14.24 13.95 19.93
N ILE A 500 -13.79 13.92 18.67
CA ILE A 500 -12.66 14.70 18.20
C ILE A 500 -13.11 15.53 17.01
N ASP A 501 -13.10 16.84 17.16
CA ASP A 501 -13.37 17.79 16.09
C ASP A 501 -12.06 18.30 15.53
N ARG A 502 -11.91 18.24 14.20
CA ARG A 502 -10.69 18.66 13.49
C ARG A 502 -11.01 19.62 12.37
N PHE A 503 -10.19 20.66 12.26
CA PHE A 503 -10.15 21.53 11.11
C PHE A 503 -8.74 21.50 10.51
N SER A 504 -8.63 21.17 9.24
CA SER A 504 -7.36 21.16 8.54
C SER A 504 -7.45 21.85 7.18
N GLY A 505 -6.34 22.40 6.73
CA GLY A 505 -6.28 23.03 5.42
C GLY A 505 -4.87 23.07 4.89
N PHE A 506 -4.73 23.12 3.57
CA PHE A 506 -3.43 23.25 2.93
C PHE A 506 -3.49 24.26 1.79
N ALA A 507 -2.33 24.82 1.48
CA ALA A 507 -2.07 25.55 0.25
C ALA A 507 -0.70 25.14 -0.28
N GLN A 508 -0.61 24.87 -1.57
CA GLN A 508 0.65 24.55 -2.23
C GLN A 508 0.76 25.24 -3.58
N PHE A 509 2.00 25.57 -3.93
CA PHE A 509 2.40 26.19 -5.17
C PHE A 509 3.41 25.29 -5.87
N ASN A 510 3.14 25.03 -7.14
CA ASN A 510 3.96 24.23 -8.04
C ASN A 510 4.41 25.12 -9.20
N THR A 511 5.70 25.07 -9.53
CA THR A 511 6.24 25.78 -10.69
C THR A 511 7.31 24.97 -11.41
N LYS A 512 7.38 25.16 -12.72
CA LYS A 512 8.42 24.60 -13.59
C LYS A 512 9.23 25.74 -14.20
N THR A 513 10.55 25.71 -14.02
CA THR A 513 11.49 26.70 -14.56
C THR A 513 12.71 26.01 -15.19
N ASN A 514 13.51 26.76 -15.94
CA ASN A 514 14.77 26.27 -16.49
C ASN A 514 15.94 27.00 -15.82
N ILE A 515 17.01 26.28 -15.48
CA ILE A 515 18.29 26.82 -15.02
C ILE A 515 19.35 26.42 -16.05
N GLY A 516 19.76 27.38 -16.88
CA GLY A 516 20.56 27.09 -18.07
C GLY A 516 19.81 26.15 -19.01
N SER A 517 20.42 25.02 -19.34
CA SER A 517 19.79 23.95 -20.14
C SER A 517 18.99 22.95 -19.30
N ASN A 518 19.03 23.01 -17.97
CA ASN A 518 18.39 22.04 -17.09
C ASN A 518 16.97 22.46 -16.71
N GLN A 519 16.07 21.49 -16.53
CA GLN A 519 14.70 21.76 -16.06
C GLN A 519 14.65 21.59 -14.53
N LEU A 520 14.14 22.61 -13.82
CA LEU A 520 13.89 22.58 -12.38
C LEU A 520 12.38 22.68 -12.12
N ASN A 521 11.85 21.77 -11.31
CA ASN A 521 10.50 21.85 -10.78
C ASN A 521 10.59 22.13 -9.28
N ILE A 522 9.75 23.04 -8.80
CA ILE A 522 9.71 23.47 -7.40
C ILE A 522 8.28 23.32 -6.90
N ASN A 523 8.13 22.66 -5.76
CA ASN A 523 6.90 22.61 -4.98
C ASN A 523 7.17 23.23 -3.61
N PHE A 524 6.28 24.11 -3.17
CA PHE A 524 6.26 24.62 -1.81
C PHE A 524 4.83 24.56 -1.31
N GLY A 525 4.60 24.05 -0.10
CA GLY A 525 3.27 24.02 0.48
C GLY A 525 3.30 24.10 1.99
N VAL A 526 2.19 24.52 2.56
CA VAL A 526 1.98 24.55 4.00
C VAL A 526 0.62 23.93 4.31
N ARG A 527 0.57 23.17 5.38
CA ARG A 527 -0.66 22.59 5.93
C ARG A 527 -0.83 23.05 7.37
N ALA A 528 -2.05 23.36 7.76
CA ALA A 528 -2.42 23.67 9.13
C ALA A 528 -3.45 22.63 9.60
N HIS A 529 -3.36 22.22 10.86
CA HIS A 529 -4.28 21.27 11.46
C HIS A 529 -4.55 21.67 12.90
N ASN A 530 -5.82 21.91 13.21
CA ASN A 530 -6.33 22.17 14.55
C ASN A 530 -7.24 21.02 14.98
N TRP A 531 -7.16 20.59 16.24
CA TRP A 531 -8.07 19.61 16.82
C TRP A 531 -8.41 19.93 18.27
N LEU A 532 -9.58 19.45 18.69
CA LEU A 532 -10.05 19.48 20.06
C LEU A 532 -10.65 18.12 20.41
N VAL A 533 -10.18 17.54 21.52
CA VAL A 533 -10.74 16.30 22.09
C VAL A 533 -11.81 16.69 23.10
N SER A 534 -12.94 16.02 23.12
CA SER A 534 -14.03 16.23 24.08
C SER A 534 -14.67 14.88 24.41
N GLY A 535 -15.41 14.79 25.50
CA GLY A 535 -16.03 13.53 25.89
C GLY A 535 -16.38 13.46 27.36
N ASP A 536 -16.88 12.31 27.77
CA ASP A 536 -17.21 12.06 29.17
C ASP A 536 -15.94 12.01 30.01
N ASN A 537 -15.98 12.65 31.18
CA ASN A 537 -14.83 12.75 32.10
C ASN A 537 -13.59 13.46 31.52
N ILE A 538 -13.73 14.21 30.42
CA ILE A 538 -12.66 15.04 29.83
C ILE A 538 -12.96 16.51 30.13
N ASN A 539 -12.34 17.05 31.20
CA ASN A 539 -12.59 18.41 31.67
C ASN A 539 -11.46 19.41 31.34
N ASP A 540 -10.25 18.92 31.03
CA ASP A 540 -9.02 19.72 30.90
C ASP A 540 -8.46 19.76 29.47
N SER A 541 -9.28 19.42 28.48
CA SER A 541 -8.85 19.37 27.08
C SER A 541 -8.47 20.75 26.54
N LYS A 542 -7.35 20.81 25.80
CA LYS A 542 -6.86 22.01 25.14
C LYS A 542 -6.95 21.86 23.63
N SER A 543 -7.39 22.92 22.95
CA SER A 543 -7.28 22.99 21.50
C SER A 543 -5.80 23.07 21.10
N GLN A 544 -5.41 22.27 20.12
CA GLN A 544 -4.03 22.17 19.66
C GLN A 544 -3.95 22.47 18.16
N THR A 545 -2.91 23.18 17.74
CA THR A 545 -2.70 23.58 16.33
C THR A 545 -1.27 23.31 15.91
N VAL A 546 -1.09 22.74 14.71
CA VAL A 546 0.22 22.51 14.09
C VAL A 546 0.29 23.09 12.68
N PHE A 547 1.50 23.44 12.25
CA PHE A 547 1.79 23.95 10.91
C PHE A 547 2.93 23.13 10.27
N SER A 548 2.67 22.56 9.11
CA SER A 548 3.51 21.60 8.40
C SER A 548 4.01 22.18 7.06
N PRO A 549 5.02 23.09 7.04
CA PRO A 549 5.61 23.54 5.78
C PRO A 549 6.46 22.45 5.12
N ARG A 550 6.35 22.31 3.81
CA ARG A 550 7.00 21.28 2.99
C ARG A 550 7.51 21.88 1.68
N ALA A 551 8.67 21.42 1.22
CA ALA A 551 9.28 21.85 -0.03
C ALA A 551 9.90 20.67 -0.78
N GLN A 552 9.81 20.72 -2.11
CA GLN A 552 10.35 19.72 -3.02
C GLN A 552 11.03 20.42 -4.20
N PHE A 553 12.23 19.98 -4.53
CA PHE A 553 13.01 20.48 -5.66
C PHE A 553 13.41 19.30 -6.53
N ALA A 554 13.04 19.32 -7.81
CA ALA A 554 13.37 18.25 -8.75
C ALA A 554 14.07 18.81 -9.99
N LEU A 555 15.35 18.45 -10.14
CA LEU A 555 16.23 18.87 -11.23
C LEU A 555 16.37 17.73 -12.25
N LYS A 556 16.01 17.99 -13.50
CA LYS A 556 16.25 17.12 -14.65
C LYS A 556 17.35 17.75 -15.51
N PRO A 557 18.61 17.27 -15.43
CA PRO A 557 19.69 17.78 -16.25
C PRO A 557 19.51 17.41 -17.72
N SER A 558 19.93 18.28 -18.64
CA SER A 558 19.91 18.00 -20.09
C SER A 558 21.20 17.32 -20.54
N TRP A 559 21.56 16.20 -19.89
CA TRP A 559 22.75 15.42 -20.24
C TRP A 559 22.52 14.56 -21.48
N ARG A 560 23.53 14.47 -22.35
CA ARG A 560 23.42 13.74 -23.61
C ARG A 560 23.35 12.24 -23.35
N ASN A 561 22.33 11.58 -23.89
CA ASN A 561 22.09 10.13 -23.78
C ASN A 561 21.87 9.64 -22.34
N THR A 562 21.44 10.51 -21.43
CA THR A 562 21.17 10.16 -20.03
C THR A 562 19.83 10.74 -19.60
N ASP A 563 18.94 9.92 -19.05
CA ASP A 563 17.66 10.37 -18.50
C ASP A 563 17.68 10.26 -16.97
N MET A 564 18.25 11.27 -16.34
CA MET A 564 18.38 11.37 -14.88
C MET A 564 17.49 12.47 -14.32
N LEU A 565 16.91 12.20 -13.14
CA LEU A 565 16.19 13.17 -12.33
C LEU A 565 16.73 13.08 -10.90
N PHE A 566 17.10 14.22 -10.34
CA PHE A 566 17.46 14.35 -8.94
C PHE A 566 16.36 15.09 -8.21
N ARG A 567 15.92 14.59 -7.06
CA ARG A 567 14.90 15.25 -6.25
C ARG A 567 15.35 15.32 -4.80
N PHE A 568 15.17 16.50 -4.21
CA PHE A 568 15.36 16.76 -2.79
C PHE A 568 14.03 17.20 -2.18
N SER A 569 13.61 16.52 -1.12
CA SER A 569 12.36 16.80 -0.39
C SER A 569 12.67 17.07 1.07
N THR A 570 12.08 18.13 1.62
CA THR A 570 12.22 18.45 3.04
C THR A 570 10.96 19.12 3.60
N GLY A 571 10.75 19.03 4.90
CA GLY A 571 9.61 19.66 5.54
C GLY A 571 9.30 19.07 6.90
N PHE A 572 8.32 19.69 7.56
CA PHE A 572 7.74 19.21 8.80
C PHE A 572 6.51 18.36 8.50
N TYR A 573 6.43 17.23 9.20
CA TYR A 573 5.34 16.27 9.15
C TYR A 573 4.86 16.11 10.58
N TYR A 574 3.65 16.55 10.85
CA TYR A 574 2.99 16.31 12.12
C TYR A 574 2.02 15.15 11.96
N GLN A 575 1.83 14.37 13.01
CA GLN A 575 0.76 13.39 13.12
C GLN A 575 -0.05 13.71 14.37
N PRO A 576 -1.12 14.50 14.23
CA PRO A 576 -2.10 14.68 15.29
C PRO A 576 -2.59 13.31 15.77
N PRO A 577 -2.73 13.11 17.09
CA PRO A 577 -3.13 11.83 17.64
C PRO A 577 -4.55 11.49 17.18
N PHE A 578 -4.74 10.29 16.69
CA PHE A 578 -6.05 9.69 16.50
C PHE A 578 -6.45 8.97 17.80
N TYR A 579 -7.68 8.45 17.87
CA TYR A 579 -8.21 7.88 19.12
C TYR A 579 -7.28 6.83 19.75
N ARG A 580 -6.66 5.98 18.92
CA ARG A 580 -5.74 4.95 19.39
C ARG A 580 -4.49 5.53 20.06
N GLU A 581 -3.95 6.63 19.53
CA GLU A 581 -2.81 7.34 20.12
C GLU A 581 -3.16 8.13 21.39
N LEU A 582 -4.42 8.53 21.56
CA LEU A 582 -4.91 9.20 22.77
C LEU A 582 -5.09 8.22 23.94
N ARG A 583 -5.27 6.92 23.66
CA ARG A 583 -5.54 5.89 24.67
C ARG A 583 -4.24 5.35 25.27
N ASP A 584 -4.11 5.41 26.59
CA ASP A 584 -2.96 4.89 27.33
C ASP A 584 -3.02 3.36 27.54
N LEU A 585 -2.01 2.81 28.21
CA LEU A 585 -1.91 1.37 28.50
C LEU A 585 -3.05 0.84 29.40
N ASN A 586 -3.69 1.70 30.18
CA ASN A 586 -4.81 1.36 31.05
C ASN A 586 -6.17 1.55 30.34
N GLY A 587 -6.16 1.87 29.05
CA GLY A 587 -7.36 2.11 28.27
C GLY A 587 -7.97 3.50 28.47
N ALA A 588 -7.34 4.38 29.27
CA ALA A 588 -7.86 5.72 29.54
C ALA A 588 -7.40 6.71 28.47
N VAL A 589 -8.29 7.63 28.09
CA VAL A 589 -8.01 8.64 27.08
C VAL A 589 -7.30 9.85 27.70
N LYS A 590 -6.15 10.22 27.12
CA LYS A 590 -5.38 11.42 27.46
C LYS A 590 -5.65 12.50 26.41
N PRO A 591 -6.48 13.52 26.71
CA PRO A 591 -6.94 14.50 25.71
C PRO A 591 -5.83 15.43 25.19
N ASN A 592 -4.77 15.61 25.98
CA ASN A 592 -3.71 16.58 25.75
C ASN A 592 -2.41 15.97 25.17
N VAL A 593 -2.48 14.75 24.63
CA VAL A 593 -1.39 14.16 23.84
C VAL A 593 -1.08 15.09 22.66
N LYS A 594 0.19 15.42 22.48
CA LYS A 594 0.67 16.27 21.39
C LYS A 594 0.75 15.49 20.09
N ALA A 595 0.69 16.21 18.97
CA ALA A 595 1.03 15.65 17.68
C ALA A 595 2.50 15.22 17.68
N GLN A 596 2.76 13.98 17.24
CA GLN A 596 4.12 13.54 16.96
C GLN A 596 4.68 14.37 15.80
N LYS A 597 5.95 14.75 15.87
CA LYS A 597 6.59 15.65 14.91
C LYS A 597 7.76 14.95 14.26
N SER A 598 7.88 15.06 12.93
CA SER A 598 9.07 14.64 12.21
C SER A 598 9.53 15.68 11.18
N VAL A 599 10.85 15.84 11.07
CA VAL A 599 11.49 16.62 10.00
C VAL A 599 12.17 15.65 9.06
N HIS A 600 11.79 15.70 7.78
CA HIS A 600 12.34 14.80 6.77
C HIS A 600 13.37 15.50 5.90
N PHE A 601 14.40 14.75 5.52
CA PHE A 601 15.33 15.06 4.44
C PHE A 601 15.43 13.84 3.54
N VAL A 602 14.99 13.96 2.30
CA VAL A 602 15.00 12.84 1.34
C VAL A 602 15.67 13.31 0.06
N PHE A 603 16.80 12.70 -0.28
CA PHE A 603 17.47 12.87 -1.55
C PHE A 603 17.22 11.64 -2.41
N SER A 604 16.89 11.84 -3.68
CA SER A 604 16.48 10.77 -4.59
C SER A 604 17.08 10.98 -5.97
N ASN A 605 17.42 9.86 -6.61
CA ASN A 605 17.88 9.79 -7.98
C ASN A 605 17.07 8.74 -8.73
N ASP A 606 16.46 9.17 -9.84
CA ASP A 606 15.86 8.27 -10.81
C ASP A 606 16.75 8.27 -12.05
N TYR A 607 17.17 7.11 -12.52
CA TYR A 607 17.96 6.92 -13.72
C TYR A 607 17.30 5.91 -14.65
N ASN A 608 16.86 6.38 -15.83
CA ASN A 608 16.37 5.51 -16.88
C ASN A 608 17.51 5.18 -17.85
N PHE A 609 17.70 3.89 -18.15
CA PHE A 609 18.74 3.40 -19.04
C PHE A 609 18.25 2.22 -19.88
N THR A 610 19.04 1.82 -20.87
CA THR A 610 18.75 0.65 -21.70
C THR A 610 19.85 -0.40 -21.54
N LEU A 611 19.48 -1.67 -21.44
CA LEU A 611 20.42 -2.79 -21.28
C LEU A 611 20.14 -3.91 -22.30
N GLY A 612 21.20 -4.57 -22.76
CA GLY A 612 21.13 -5.71 -23.69
C GLY A 612 21.06 -5.33 -25.17
N ALA A 613 21.20 -6.35 -26.04
CA ALA A 613 21.15 -6.19 -27.51
C ALA A 613 19.79 -5.63 -27.99
N ASP A 614 18.71 -6.00 -27.29
CA ASP A 614 17.33 -5.59 -27.59
C ASP A 614 16.95 -4.19 -27.08
N LYS A 615 17.90 -3.45 -26.47
CA LYS A 615 17.69 -2.10 -25.90
C LYS A 615 16.50 -1.99 -24.94
N LYS A 616 16.26 -3.02 -24.12
CA LYS A 616 15.18 -3.03 -23.11
C LYS A 616 15.39 -1.89 -22.11
N LYS A 617 14.29 -1.23 -21.71
CA LYS A 617 14.32 -0.08 -20.80
C LYS A 617 14.30 -0.54 -19.34
N PHE A 618 15.20 0.04 -18.55
CA PHE A 618 15.31 -0.16 -17.11
C PHE A 618 15.26 1.17 -16.39
N LYS A 619 14.79 1.15 -15.15
CA LYS A 619 14.75 2.30 -14.25
C LYS A 619 15.38 1.93 -12.91
N LEU A 620 16.44 2.65 -12.54
CA LEU A 620 17.02 2.59 -11.20
C LEU A 620 16.49 3.78 -10.39
N VAL A 621 15.92 3.51 -9.22
CA VAL A 621 15.51 4.50 -8.22
C VAL A 621 16.37 4.30 -6.98
N SER A 622 17.09 5.33 -6.57
CA SER A 622 17.94 5.31 -5.37
C SER A 622 17.57 6.49 -4.49
N GLU A 623 17.36 6.27 -3.19
CA GLU A 623 16.98 7.30 -2.23
C GLU A 623 17.79 7.18 -0.93
N VAL A 624 18.27 8.31 -0.41
CA VAL A 624 18.87 8.43 0.92
C VAL A 624 17.95 9.31 1.75
N TYR A 625 17.66 8.90 2.97
CA TYR A 625 16.74 9.64 3.83
C TYR A 625 17.25 9.75 5.27
N TYR A 626 16.86 10.85 5.91
CA TYR A 626 17.02 11.10 7.34
C TYR A 626 15.74 11.74 7.87
N LYS A 627 15.25 11.21 8.99
CA LYS A 627 14.09 11.71 9.74
C LYS A 627 14.52 11.98 11.17
N SER A 628 14.33 13.21 11.64
CA SER A 628 14.40 13.53 13.08
C SER A 628 12.97 13.54 13.62
N MET A 629 12.73 13.03 14.82
CA MET A 629 11.40 12.94 15.43
C MET A 629 11.41 13.44 16.87
N ASP A 630 10.43 14.27 17.22
CA ASP A 630 10.21 14.84 18.55
C ASP A 630 8.77 14.54 19.02
N ASP A 631 8.53 14.66 20.33
CA ASP A 631 7.23 14.38 20.97
C ASP A 631 6.66 12.99 20.58
N VAL A 632 7.54 11.99 20.45
CA VAL A 632 7.19 10.65 19.96
C VAL A 632 6.35 9.94 21.02
N ASN A 633 5.19 9.42 20.58
CA ASN A 633 4.34 8.59 21.41
C ASN A 633 4.81 7.14 21.28
N THR A 634 5.54 6.68 22.30
CA THR A 634 6.08 5.32 22.34
C THR A 634 4.97 4.27 22.35
N TYR A 635 5.25 3.12 21.76
CA TYR A 635 4.28 2.04 21.64
C TYR A 635 4.95 0.68 21.79
N THR A 636 4.17 -0.32 22.18
CA THR A 636 4.52 -1.72 22.01
C THR A 636 3.85 -2.27 20.76
N LEU A 637 4.54 -3.18 20.08
CA LEU A 637 4.05 -3.85 18.89
C LEU A 637 3.98 -5.36 19.16
N GLU A 638 2.78 -5.89 19.13
CA GLU A 638 2.51 -7.32 19.25
C GLU A 638 1.72 -7.77 18.02
N ASN A 639 2.41 -8.42 17.08
CA ASN A 639 1.87 -8.86 15.78
C ASN A 639 1.44 -7.63 14.97
N VAL A 640 0.15 -7.31 14.94
CA VAL A 640 -0.37 -6.05 14.35
C VAL A 640 -0.96 -5.10 15.38
N ARG A 641 -1.04 -5.54 16.65
CA ARG A 641 -1.53 -4.73 17.76
C ARG A 641 -0.50 -3.66 18.13
N ILE A 642 -0.92 -2.40 18.08
CA ILE A 642 -0.16 -1.27 18.61
C ILE A 642 -0.84 -0.78 19.88
N ARG A 643 -0.10 -0.70 20.98
CA ARG A 643 -0.55 -0.05 22.22
C ARG A 643 0.35 1.13 22.53
N TYR A 644 -0.21 2.34 22.52
CA TYR A 644 0.51 3.57 22.82
C TYR A 644 0.58 3.81 24.33
N ARG A 645 1.62 4.53 24.76
CA ARG A 645 1.73 5.03 26.15
C ARG A 645 1.02 6.36 26.38
N ALA A 646 0.71 7.09 25.31
CA ALA A 646 0.02 8.39 25.34
C ALA A 646 0.73 9.46 26.20
N ASN A 647 2.07 9.51 26.15
CA ASN A 647 2.88 10.41 26.98
C ASN A 647 3.79 11.41 26.22
N ASN A 648 4.08 11.20 24.94
CA ASN A 648 4.99 12.04 24.12
C ASN A 648 6.42 12.23 24.72
N GLU A 649 6.91 11.28 25.51
CA GLU A 649 8.16 11.41 26.29
C GLU A 649 9.43 10.93 25.55
N ALA A 650 9.35 10.69 24.24
CA ALA A 650 10.48 10.17 23.47
C ALA A 650 10.91 11.11 22.34
N THR A 651 12.21 11.11 22.07
CA THR A 651 12.80 11.58 20.81
C THR A 651 13.22 10.37 20.00
N ALA A 652 13.18 10.46 18.67
CA ALA A 652 13.58 9.36 17.81
C ALA A 652 14.21 9.87 16.52
N TYR A 653 14.86 8.98 15.80
CA TYR A 653 15.35 9.27 14.46
C TYR A 653 15.30 8.02 13.59
N ALA A 654 15.29 8.22 12.27
CA ALA A 654 15.41 7.14 11.29
C ALA A 654 16.27 7.61 10.12
N TYR A 655 17.22 6.78 9.70
CA TYR A 655 17.99 7.04 8.48
C TYR A 655 18.17 5.77 7.68
N GLY A 656 18.43 5.92 6.39
CA GLY A 656 18.57 4.76 5.53
C GLY A 656 18.84 5.07 4.08
N PHE A 657 18.94 3.98 3.33
CA PHE A 657 19.17 3.96 1.90
C PHE A 657 18.23 2.95 1.25
N ASP A 658 17.58 3.36 0.18
CA ASP A 658 16.60 2.60 -0.57
C ASP A 658 17.07 2.54 -2.03
N ALA A 659 17.08 1.35 -2.63
CA ALA A 659 17.38 1.17 -4.05
C ALA A 659 16.39 0.20 -4.69
N ARG A 660 15.95 0.49 -5.91
CA ARG A 660 15.10 -0.41 -6.68
C ARG A 660 15.40 -0.30 -8.17
N ILE A 661 15.58 -1.44 -8.82
CA ILE A 661 15.69 -1.55 -10.27
C ILE A 661 14.42 -2.18 -10.83
N ASN A 662 13.75 -1.47 -11.72
CA ASN A 662 12.58 -1.94 -12.46
C ASN A 662 12.97 -2.20 -13.91
N GLY A 663 12.41 -3.25 -14.50
CA GLY A 663 12.66 -3.59 -15.89
C GLY A 663 11.55 -4.43 -16.49
N GLU A 664 11.39 -4.28 -17.79
CA GLU A 664 10.54 -5.14 -18.62
C GLU A 664 11.40 -6.31 -19.13
N PHE A 665 11.57 -7.34 -18.29
CA PHE A 665 12.33 -8.53 -18.69
C PHE A 665 11.59 -9.29 -19.80
N VAL A 666 10.25 -9.25 -19.76
CA VAL A 666 9.29 -9.76 -20.73
C VAL A 666 8.40 -8.63 -21.20
N LYS A 667 8.09 -8.62 -22.51
CA LYS A 667 7.23 -7.60 -23.11
C LYS A 667 5.86 -7.56 -22.43
N GLY A 668 5.45 -6.40 -21.94
CA GLY A 668 4.17 -6.15 -21.28
C GLY A 668 4.12 -6.40 -19.78
N THR A 669 5.22 -6.84 -19.13
CA THR A 669 5.22 -7.13 -17.68
C THR A 669 6.41 -6.49 -16.97
N GLU A 670 6.12 -5.72 -15.92
CA GLU A 670 7.13 -5.08 -15.08
C GLU A 670 7.59 -6.03 -13.95
N SER A 671 8.90 -6.17 -13.80
CA SER A 671 9.52 -6.82 -12.64
C SER A 671 10.48 -5.87 -11.96
N TRP A 672 10.75 -6.08 -10.67
CA TRP A 672 11.72 -5.30 -9.94
C TRP A 672 12.45 -6.06 -8.84
N PHE A 673 13.65 -5.56 -8.56
CA PHE A 673 14.47 -5.94 -7.42
C PHE A 673 14.65 -4.72 -6.54
N SER A 674 14.39 -4.86 -5.26
CA SER A 674 14.47 -3.79 -4.27
C SER A 674 15.40 -4.17 -3.12
N PHE A 675 16.09 -3.16 -2.62
CA PHE A 675 16.99 -3.22 -1.48
C PHE A 675 16.70 -2.04 -0.56
N GLY A 676 16.70 -2.27 0.75
CA GLY A 676 16.56 -1.23 1.76
C GLY A 676 17.48 -1.46 2.93
N TYR A 677 18.13 -0.39 3.39
CA TYR A 677 18.81 -0.31 4.67
C TYR A 677 18.12 0.74 5.53
N LEU A 678 17.77 0.39 6.76
CA LEU A 678 17.13 1.27 7.72
C LEU A 678 17.84 1.14 9.08
N LYS A 679 18.01 2.25 9.77
CA LYS A 679 18.27 2.24 11.20
C LYS A 679 17.37 3.27 11.87
N THR A 680 16.61 2.85 12.87
CA THR A 680 15.77 3.74 13.67
C THR A 680 15.85 3.42 15.16
N GLU A 681 16.04 4.47 15.95
CA GLU A 681 16.18 4.38 17.40
C GLU A 681 15.31 5.45 18.05
N GLU A 682 14.88 5.18 19.29
CA GLU A 682 14.18 6.13 20.16
C GLU A 682 14.88 6.23 21.51
N ASN A 683 14.72 7.37 22.18
CA ASN A 683 15.23 7.64 23.51
C ASN A 683 14.07 8.13 24.38
N GLN A 684 13.66 7.29 25.32
CA GLN A 684 12.57 7.56 26.25
C GLN A 684 13.13 8.21 27.52
N ASN A 685 12.67 9.42 27.87
CA ASN A 685 13.08 10.13 29.09
C ASN A 685 14.61 10.27 29.29
N GLY A 686 15.37 10.38 28.20
CA GLY A 686 16.83 10.58 28.27
C GLY A 686 17.64 9.36 28.74
N ARG A 687 17.04 8.16 28.76
CA ARG A 687 17.67 6.92 29.27
C ARG A 687 18.67 6.28 28.29
N GLY A 688 18.82 6.85 27.09
CA GLY A 688 19.69 6.34 26.03
C GLY A 688 18.91 5.82 24.83
N ASN A 689 19.60 5.57 23.72
CA ASN A 689 18.95 5.12 22.50
C ASN A 689 18.72 3.61 22.50
N ILE A 690 17.49 3.20 22.19
CA ILE A 690 17.08 1.82 21.95
C ILE A 690 16.46 1.69 20.57
N ALA A 691 16.44 0.48 20.01
CA ALA A 691 15.83 0.28 18.70
C ALA A 691 14.29 0.45 18.80
N ARG A 692 13.68 1.16 17.85
CA ARG A 692 12.21 1.24 17.79
C ARG A 692 11.61 -0.13 17.44
N PRO A 693 10.36 -0.45 17.82
CA PRO A 693 9.73 -1.74 17.49
C PRO A 693 9.67 -2.08 15.99
N THR A 694 9.83 -1.08 15.12
CA THR A 694 9.83 -1.20 13.65
C THR A 694 11.23 -1.11 13.02
N ASP A 695 12.31 -1.16 13.82
CA ASP A 695 13.69 -1.08 13.33
C ASP A 695 14.14 -2.36 12.61
N GLN A 696 13.79 -2.45 11.33
CA GLN A 696 14.17 -3.56 10.47
C GLN A 696 15.31 -3.18 9.53
N ARG A 697 16.51 -3.70 9.80
CA ARG A 697 17.75 -3.15 9.25
C ARG A 697 17.98 -3.38 7.77
N LEU A 698 17.82 -4.62 7.31
CA LEU A 698 18.03 -4.96 5.90
C LEU A 698 16.75 -5.56 5.32
N LYS A 699 16.48 -5.16 4.08
CA LYS A 699 15.39 -5.68 3.28
C LYS A 699 15.87 -6.01 1.87
N PHE A 700 15.41 -7.14 1.35
CA PHE A 700 15.43 -7.48 -0.07
C PHE A 700 14.03 -7.87 -0.53
N GLY A 701 13.56 -7.27 -1.62
CA GLY A 701 12.28 -7.60 -2.24
C GLY A 701 12.47 -7.91 -3.72
N ILE A 702 11.80 -8.94 -4.20
CA ILE A 702 11.77 -9.30 -5.62
C ILE A 702 10.32 -9.49 -6.01
N LEU A 703 9.90 -8.79 -7.06
CA LEU A 703 8.69 -9.13 -7.81
C LEU A 703 9.13 -9.45 -9.22
N PHE A 704 8.94 -10.69 -9.64
CA PHE A 704 9.39 -11.19 -10.92
C PHE A 704 8.24 -11.84 -11.69
N GLN A 705 8.14 -11.50 -12.97
CA GLN A 705 7.11 -11.99 -13.89
C GLN A 705 7.76 -12.47 -15.18
N ASP A 706 7.39 -13.67 -15.62
CA ASP A 706 7.92 -14.28 -16.84
C ASP A 706 6.89 -15.21 -17.51
N TYR A 707 7.18 -15.69 -18.71
CA TYR A 707 6.45 -16.77 -19.39
C TYR A 707 7.37 -17.96 -19.62
N MET A 708 6.80 -19.17 -19.70
CA MET A 708 7.59 -20.35 -20.05
C MET A 708 7.89 -20.33 -21.55
N PRO A 709 9.17 -20.27 -22.00
CA PRO A 709 9.49 -20.12 -23.42
C PRO A 709 8.93 -21.24 -24.30
N ASN A 710 8.92 -22.48 -23.79
CA ASN A 710 8.39 -23.65 -24.49
C ASN A 710 6.86 -23.74 -24.46
N ILE A 711 6.21 -23.04 -23.53
CA ILE A 711 4.75 -23.02 -23.36
C ILE A 711 4.32 -21.58 -23.05
N PRO A 712 4.25 -20.67 -24.05
CA PRO A 712 4.01 -19.24 -23.82
C PRO A 712 2.69 -18.93 -23.09
N ASN A 713 1.72 -19.85 -23.16
CA ASN A 713 0.46 -19.75 -22.43
C ASN A 713 0.63 -19.87 -20.91
N VAL A 714 1.78 -20.37 -20.42
CA VAL A 714 2.08 -20.47 -18.98
C VAL A 714 2.87 -19.26 -18.53
N LYS A 715 2.29 -18.50 -17.60
CA LYS A 715 2.88 -17.34 -16.95
C LYS A 715 3.34 -17.68 -15.55
N LEU A 716 4.47 -17.14 -15.14
CA LEU A 716 5.09 -17.29 -13.83
C LEU A 716 5.09 -15.95 -13.10
N TYR A 717 4.69 -15.97 -11.84
CA TYR A 717 4.73 -14.84 -10.92
C TYR A 717 5.50 -15.25 -9.67
N LEU A 718 6.50 -14.49 -9.26
CA LEU A 718 7.30 -14.76 -8.08
C LEU A 718 7.40 -13.50 -7.22
N ASN A 719 7.00 -13.63 -5.97
CA ASN A 719 7.27 -12.66 -4.91
C ASN A 719 8.28 -13.26 -3.94
N LEU A 720 9.37 -12.55 -3.67
CA LEU A 720 10.31 -12.91 -2.62
C LEU A 720 10.53 -11.71 -1.71
N VAL A 721 10.44 -11.93 -0.40
CA VAL A 721 10.72 -10.93 0.62
C VAL A 721 11.66 -11.53 1.65
N TYR A 722 12.76 -10.84 1.91
CA TYR A 722 13.65 -11.07 3.04
C TYR A 722 13.71 -9.79 3.86
N ASN A 723 13.49 -9.90 5.17
CA ASN A 723 13.72 -8.81 6.10
C ASN A 723 14.46 -9.31 7.35
N THR A 724 15.35 -8.51 7.91
CA THR A 724 16.00 -8.86 9.19
C THR A 724 15.00 -8.90 10.35
N GLY A 725 15.33 -9.58 11.46
CA GLY A 725 14.47 -9.60 12.64
C GLY A 725 14.13 -8.23 13.25
N LEU A 726 12.88 -8.07 13.70
CA LEU A 726 12.47 -6.90 14.48
C LEU A 726 13.10 -6.90 15.87
N PRO A 727 13.38 -5.72 16.45
CA PRO A 727 13.57 -5.60 17.89
C PRO A 727 12.20 -5.81 18.54
N GLY A 728 12.09 -6.85 19.33
CA GLY A 728 10.79 -7.32 19.78
C GLY A 728 10.92 -8.70 20.39
N GLY A 729 10.16 -8.90 21.46
CA GLY A 729 10.41 -9.97 22.43
C GLY A 729 10.55 -9.41 23.84
N SER A 730 9.83 -8.35 24.17
CA SER A 730 9.58 -7.98 25.57
C SER A 730 8.11 -8.26 25.84
N PRO A 731 7.75 -8.78 27.02
CA PRO A 731 6.36 -8.73 27.45
C PRO A 731 5.84 -7.29 27.42
N SER A 732 4.56 -7.08 27.13
CA SER A 732 3.95 -5.75 26.99
C SER A 732 4.07 -4.87 28.24
N TYR A 733 4.22 -5.51 29.40
CA TYR A 733 4.36 -4.92 30.72
C TYR A 733 5.82 -4.70 31.18
N ALA A 734 6.79 -5.21 30.42
CA ALA A 734 8.19 -5.14 30.79
C ALA A 734 8.84 -3.82 30.36
N ASP A 735 9.93 -3.44 31.03
CA ASP A 735 10.73 -2.30 30.62
C ASP A 735 11.49 -2.64 29.32
N VAL A 736 11.19 -1.92 28.25
CA VAL A 736 11.76 -2.15 26.91
C VAL A 736 13.29 -2.06 26.89
N TYR A 737 13.91 -1.33 27.81
CA TYR A 737 15.36 -1.24 27.93
C TYR A 737 16.02 -2.55 28.39
N GLN A 738 15.27 -3.44 29.05
CA GLN A 738 15.76 -4.75 29.47
C GLN A 738 15.69 -5.80 28.35
N TYR A 739 14.92 -5.54 27.29
CA TYR A 739 14.58 -6.51 26.25
C TYR A 739 14.87 -5.93 24.85
N GLN A 740 16.15 -5.91 24.47
CA GLN A 740 16.63 -5.40 23.17
C GLN A 740 17.01 -6.51 22.18
N SER A 741 16.66 -7.76 22.49
CA SER A 741 16.87 -8.88 21.57
C SER A 741 16.00 -8.76 20.31
N ARG A 742 16.43 -9.41 19.23
CA ARG A 742 15.72 -9.43 17.95
C ARG A 742 15.13 -10.79 17.69
N LEU A 743 13.96 -10.81 17.05
CA LEU A 743 13.37 -12.01 16.48
C LEU A 743 14.24 -12.56 15.34
N ARG A 744 13.90 -13.75 14.85
CA ARG A 744 14.53 -14.33 13.66
C ARG A 744 14.19 -13.50 12.42
N ASP A 745 15.03 -13.59 11.41
CA ASP A 745 14.78 -12.94 10.12
C ASP A 745 13.53 -13.52 9.45
N TYR A 746 12.76 -12.64 8.81
CA TYR A 746 11.57 -12.99 8.04
C TYR A 746 11.93 -13.30 6.59
N ARG A 747 11.49 -14.45 6.07
CA ARG A 747 11.80 -14.94 4.72
C ARG A 747 10.59 -15.59 4.08
N ARG A 748 10.12 -15.03 2.97
CA ARG A 748 8.93 -15.53 2.26
C ARG A 748 9.15 -15.54 0.77
N ALA A 749 8.74 -16.63 0.13
CA ALA A 749 8.66 -16.76 -1.32
C ALA A 749 7.28 -17.30 -1.69
N ASP A 750 6.52 -16.55 -2.47
CA ASP A 750 5.22 -16.96 -3.00
C ASP A 750 5.34 -17.03 -4.54
N VAL A 751 4.88 -18.13 -5.13
CA VAL A 751 4.95 -18.34 -6.58
C VAL A 751 3.58 -18.67 -7.15
N GLY A 752 3.24 -18.10 -8.29
CA GLY A 752 2.03 -18.39 -9.05
C GLY A 752 2.37 -18.86 -10.45
N PHE A 753 1.78 -19.97 -10.88
CA PHE A 753 1.81 -20.44 -12.25
C PHE A 753 0.41 -20.28 -12.81
N SER A 754 0.25 -19.67 -13.99
CA SER A 754 -1.07 -19.48 -14.61
C SER A 754 -1.05 -19.93 -16.06
N TYR A 755 -1.94 -20.85 -16.42
CA TYR A 755 -2.20 -21.22 -17.81
C TYR A 755 -3.30 -20.32 -18.37
N VAL A 756 -2.94 -19.45 -19.31
CA VAL A 756 -3.83 -18.48 -19.96
C VAL A 756 -4.41 -19.10 -21.22
N PHE A 757 -5.70 -19.42 -21.19
CA PHE A 757 -6.41 -20.03 -22.32
C PHE A 757 -6.64 -19.04 -23.46
N THR A 758 -6.69 -17.73 -23.17
CA THR A 758 -6.98 -16.67 -24.15
C THR A 758 -5.76 -16.13 -24.89
N GLU A 759 -4.54 -16.56 -24.56
CA GLU A 759 -3.29 -16.03 -25.15
C GLU A 759 -3.26 -16.13 -26.68
N ARG A 760 -3.94 -17.13 -27.25
CA ARG A 760 -4.06 -17.34 -28.71
C ARG A 760 -5.50 -17.19 -29.22
N ASN A 761 -6.30 -16.34 -28.58
CA ASN A 761 -7.69 -16.14 -28.98
C ASN A 761 -7.84 -15.64 -30.42
N ASP A 762 -6.89 -14.84 -30.91
CA ASP A 762 -6.90 -14.29 -32.27
C ASP A 762 -6.74 -15.38 -33.35
N GLU A 763 -6.06 -16.49 -33.03
CA GLU A 763 -5.86 -17.63 -33.95
C GLU A 763 -7.09 -18.55 -34.02
N ARG A 764 -8.09 -18.37 -33.15
CA ARG A 764 -9.27 -19.26 -33.07
C ARG A 764 -10.27 -18.91 -34.17
N ALA A 765 -11.06 -19.89 -34.60
CA ALA A 765 -12.14 -19.67 -35.55
C ALA A 765 -13.16 -18.63 -35.03
N ASP A 766 -13.74 -17.85 -35.95
CA ASP A 766 -14.79 -16.90 -35.63
C ASP A 766 -16.02 -17.61 -35.04
N GLY A 767 -16.60 -17.04 -33.99
CA GLY A 767 -17.69 -17.65 -33.22
C GLY A 767 -17.26 -18.64 -32.12
N HIS A 768 -15.96 -18.96 -31.99
CA HIS A 768 -15.48 -19.80 -30.90
C HIS A 768 -15.80 -19.17 -29.52
N TRP A 769 -16.38 -19.93 -28.60
CA TRP A 769 -16.89 -19.41 -27.32
C TRP A 769 -15.83 -18.67 -26.48
N MET A 770 -14.58 -19.13 -26.49
CA MET A 770 -13.47 -18.47 -25.77
C MET A 770 -13.11 -17.07 -26.32
N LYS A 771 -13.47 -16.71 -27.56
CA LYS A 771 -13.26 -15.34 -28.09
C LYS A 771 -14.09 -14.28 -27.34
N ARG A 772 -15.09 -14.70 -26.56
CA ARG A 772 -15.87 -13.79 -25.69
C ARG A 772 -15.11 -13.32 -24.46
N PHE A 773 -14.01 -13.98 -24.10
CA PHE A 773 -13.23 -13.67 -22.91
C PHE A 773 -11.99 -12.86 -23.29
N GLN A 774 -11.78 -11.74 -22.59
CA GLN A 774 -10.51 -11.01 -22.60
C GLN A 774 -9.43 -11.79 -21.87
N ASP A 775 -9.79 -12.44 -20.76
CA ASP A 775 -8.89 -13.29 -19.99
C ASP A 775 -9.65 -14.51 -19.47
N LEU A 776 -9.08 -15.69 -19.66
CA LEU A 776 -9.54 -16.92 -19.03
C LEU A 776 -8.29 -17.68 -18.66
N SER A 777 -8.08 -17.91 -17.37
CA SER A 777 -6.87 -18.55 -16.88
C SER A 777 -7.13 -19.44 -15.68
N LEU A 778 -6.35 -20.52 -15.60
CA LEU A 778 -6.31 -21.43 -14.45
C LEU A 778 -4.90 -21.38 -13.88
N GLY A 779 -4.79 -20.99 -12.62
CA GLY A 779 -3.52 -20.84 -11.93
C GLY A 779 -3.39 -21.73 -10.70
N LEU A 780 -2.15 -22.15 -10.45
CA LEU A 780 -1.69 -22.78 -9.22
C LEU A 780 -0.77 -21.80 -8.49
N GLU A 781 -1.17 -21.41 -7.29
CA GLU A 781 -0.39 -20.57 -6.40
C GLU A 781 0.17 -21.42 -5.25
N ILE A 782 1.44 -21.21 -4.95
CA ILE A 782 2.15 -21.85 -3.85
C ILE A 782 2.66 -20.73 -2.95
N PHE A 783 2.00 -20.58 -1.80
CA PHE A 783 2.40 -19.65 -0.76
C PHE A 783 3.46 -20.30 0.13
N ASN A 784 4.45 -19.52 0.58
CA ASN A 784 5.58 -19.99 1.37
C ASN A 784 6.27 -21.22 0.74
N LEU A 785 6.76 -21.06 -0.50
CA LEU A 785 7.36 -22.11 -1.33
C LEU A 785 8.43 -22.96 -0.62
N PHE A 786 9.22 -22.34 0.27
CA PHE A 786 10.29 -23.02 1.01
C PHE A 786 9.86 -23.56 2.37
N ASP A 787 8.59 -23.36 2.75
CA ASP A 787 8.05 -23.73 4.06
C ASP A 787 8.86 -23.15 5.23
N ASN A 788 9.25 -21.88 5.11
CA ASN A 788 10.00 -21.19 6.15
C ASN A 788 9.09 -20.90 7.35
N GLN A 789 9.51 -21.28 8.54
CA GLN A 789 8.84 -20.95 9.80
C GLN A 789 9.17 -19.50 10.22
N ASN A 790 8.36 -18.55 9.74
CA ASN A 790 8.47 -17.14 10.12
C ASN A 790 7.75 -16.89 11.44
N ALA A 791 8.32 -16.05 12.32
CA ALA A 791 7.68 -15.63 13.56
C ALA A 791 7.81 -14.12 13.74
N ILE A 792 6.74 -13.50 14.24
CA ILE A 792 6.66 -12.03 14.41
C ILE A 792 6.37 -11.59 15.84
N THR A 793 6.01 -12.54 16.71
CA THR A 793 5.84 -12.34 18.14
C THR A 793 6.30 -13.59 18.87
N ASN A 794 6.55 -13.43 20.17
CA ASN A 794 6.78 -14.54 21.09
C ASN A 794 5.66 -14.56 22.13
N THR A 795 5.19 -15.75 22.47
CA THR A 795 4.46 -15.99 23.71
C THR A 795 5.47 -16.16 24.83
N TRP A 796 5.28 -15.43 25.94
CA TRP A 796 6.18 -15.49 27.09
C TRP A 796 5.65 -16.48 28.11
N VAL A 797 6.40 -17.55 28.32
CA VAL A 797 6.05 -18.59 29.30
C VAL A 797 7.03 -18.54 30.45
N ARG A 798 6.51 -18.54 31.68
CA ARG A 798 7.33 -18.55 32.89
C ARG A 798 7.45 -19.97 33.42
N ASP A 799 8.67 -20.37 33.74
CA ASP A 799 8.90 -21.60 34.48
C ASP A 799 8.70 -21.36 35.98
N ALA A 800 7.80 -22.16 36.55
CA ALA A 800 7.45 -22.19 37.97
C ALA A 800 8.66 -22.40 38.89
N TYR A 801 9.57 -23.29 38.49
CA TYR A 801 10.66 -23.76 39.35
C TYR A 801 11.87 -22.83 39.27
N THR A 802 12.34 -22.52 38.06
CA THR A 802 13.52 -21.65 37.87
C THR A 802 13.19 -20.15 37.92
N LYS A 803 11.91 -19.79 37.84
CA LYS A 803 11.41 -18.40 37.66
C LYS A 803 11.87 -17.74 36.36
N ASN A 804 12.52 -18.48 35.45
CA ASN A 804 12.95 -17.99 34.15
C ASN A 804 11.75 -17.76 33.22
N GLN A 805 11.90 -16.84 32.28
CA GLN A 805 10.92 -16.60 31.21
C GLN A 805 11.49 -17.06 29.86
N TYR A 806 10.71 -17.82 29.11
CA TYR A 806 11.02 -18.30 27.77
C TYR A 806 10.16 -17.56 26.76
N GLY A 807 10.80 -16.92 25.78
CA GLY A 807 10.12 -16.32 24.63
C GLY A 807 9.94 -17.37 23.54
N ILE A 808 8.71 -17.83 23.35
CA ILE A 808 8.38 -18.95 22.45
C ILE A 808 7.78 -18.38 21.17
N PRO A 809 8.43 -18.55 20.00
CA PRO A 809 7.97 -17.97 18.74
C PRO A 809 6.55 -18.40 18.38
N ASN A 810 5.76 -17.45 17.89
CA ASN A 810 4.47 -17.71 17.26
C ASN A 810 4.68 -17.79 15.75
N TYR A 811 4.71 -19.03 15.23
CA TYR A 811 4.93 -19.27 13.81
C TYR A 811 3.71 -18.93 12.96
N MET A 812 4.01 -18.46 11.77
CA MET A 812 3.07 -17.95 10.78
C MET A 812 2.63 -19.04 9.79
N THR A 813 2.05 -18.68 8.65
CA THR A 813 1.57 -19.65 7.66
C THR A 813 2.71 -20.53 7.13
N THR A 814 2.51 -21.84 7.15
CA THR A 814 3.37 -22.80 6.43
C THR A 814 3.01 -22.83 4.95
N ARG A 815 3.56 -23.77 4.18
CA ARG A 815 3.29 -23.89 2.75
C ARG A 815 1.82 -24.18 2.47
N VAL A 816 1.21 -23.40 1.58
CA VAL A 816 -0.20 -23.58 1.18
C VAL A 816 -0.32 -23.54 -0.34
N PHE A 817 -1.13 -24.46 -0.87
CA PHE A 817 -1.45 -24.56 -2.29
C PHE A 817 -2.86 -24.01 -2.53
N ASN A 818 -2.99 -23.15 -3.53
CA ASN A 818 -4.26 -22.56 -3.95
C ASN A 818 -4.45 -22.75 -5.45
N LEU A 819 -5.60 -23.28 -5.85
CA LEU A 819 -6.00 -23.35 -7.25
C LEU A 819 -6.97 -22.19 -7.52
N LYS A 820 -6.72 -21.42 -8.57
CA LYS A 820 -7.45 -20.20 -8.90
C LYS A 820 -7.91 -20.20 -10.35
N LEU A 821 -9.19 -19.98 -10.59
CA LEU A 821 -9.79 -19.75 -11.90
C LEU A 821 -10.16 -18.27 -12.01
N THR A 822 -9.72 -17.62 -13.08
CA THR A 822 -10.08 -16.23 -13.39
C THR A 822 -10.71 -16.17 -14.78
N ALA A 823 -11.83 -15.46 -14.90
CA ALA A 823 -12.53 -15.23 -16.15
C ALA A 823 -12.94 -13.76 -16.27
N LYS A 824 -12.66 -13.15 -17.42
CA LYS A 824 -12.97 -11.76 -17.72
C LYS A 824 -13.58 -11.64 -19.10
N LEU A 825 -14.72 -10.95 -19.17
CA LEU A 825 -15.48 -10.63 -20.40
C LEU A 825 -15.17 -9.21 -20.87
#